data_AF-A0A134CM93-F1
#
_entry.id   AF-A0A134CM93-F1
#
_cell.length_a   1.000
_cell.length_b   1.000
_cell.length_c   1.000
_cell.angle_alpha   90.00
_cell.angle_beta   90.00
_cell.angle_gamma   90.00
#
_symmetry.space_group_name_H-M   'P 1'
#
loop_
_entity.id
_entity.type
_entity.pdbx_description
1 polymer ?
#
loop_
_entity_poly.entity_id
_entity_poly.type
_entity_poly.pdbx_seq_one_letter_code
_entity_poly.pdbx_strand_id
1 'polypeptide(L)'
;MNKIYKVIWSKVKHCYVVVSELTKRDGKSASPTGLLGRKAAVLAVMALCGAGAVLPTMPVQADYIVNVDIKTLKKNTGFSDYWDGMQNDELLGSIGVQHKSSTNVIDMRFGLVTGDTDLSHTSDNHGAPVADQYKYRTALGRQFRNVGRGATSIGYYSRSQGTETTSLGYMAQAEEEAGTALGAWTYSSGKGATAVGHHAVSINTQSTAVGNNAVAFDQATAVGNDTWALGKGSIAFGSDDTYLGSDYMDALPKPVIESVYKKVWAKDEPYHIFKDYLDPNNKDDYGQNAFNAKYTDAASIYSPTYAGGTAAIAIGARAIAPGSGSTAVGVLAMAMGEHSTAIGTRSYVSEGAAGGLSMGEESRVLKTNGISVGNHTYSGDQGSVSYGYNSKAVGSGAVAVGHQAVASAELNKEAATKLDALLQYRITKNHTPDIQTIMQSSKNDPEAALEMVNPQIDTYNDNAHIIRVKNVVQKDSHGNIEWANDAHTVPKFKTSYEYMLKEKGKNAVSVGRNVWATGTGAVAVGSLSWAAGDNALALGEMAYAKGENSLVLGRSGIAAAKNSLAIGVNSTALGLSATAMGVNTAATADQSAAIGANASATASQSMALGVDAEADLANSIAIGVGSKTDYTEKDLTQDGWAPRNAITFPSSTQVGVVSVGSIGSERRISNVASGYRDTDAVNVSQLRSLEERFSNNLADDSDLNPFSYLAVDKTNGDVTKVIPLQKKELNYRKYINYRIKQIELQIKGKHQKIDKTFLDRINVVVDKLEKNTANKTGIDASGLKGKSAEVIIQELKKAYPELDTNDTNAVINKLNEWKKDKLKDSLKKALTEKEQGFLKETNYLNDGAKGKDAIAFGYKAQSLADNAVAIGKESRVDKEAQGAIALGAFSSGTRAGGQRAYDFDNERVFADDNAARQGIGGILANKSNIGALSIGSAKYTRQITNVAGGSEDTDAVNVAQLKRVFNMVKDELGFNFEPDWGGRPWVSVGRGKDKNNTLSFGIQGGIQNEAETVDGNIGVYGKSKTNTENNKNQYYIAKVQLAKNLKNLESATFTKTEKGVTT
;
A
#
# COMPACT_ATOMS: atom_id res chain seq x y z
N MET A 1 25.41 41.35 -1.01
CA MET A 1 26.20 40.15 -1.34
C MET A 1 27.37 40.57 -2.22
N ASN A 2 28.62 40.35 -1.79
CA ASN A 2 29.80 40.59 -2.63
C ASN A 2 30.30 39.25 -3.23
N LYS A 3 30.65 39.25 -4.52
CA LYS A 3 31.06 38.04 -5.27
C LYS A 3 32.44 37.54 -4.83
N ILE A 4 32.56 36.22 -4.66
CA ILE A 4 33.81 35.50 -4.39
C ILE A 4 34.38 35.01 -5.73
N TYR A 5 35.65 35.33 -6.00
CA TYR A 5 36.30 34.96 -7.27
C TYR A 5 37.07 33.65 -7.24
N LYS A 6 37.71 33.32 -6.11
CA LYS A 6 38.51 32.10 -6.00
C LYS A 6 38.71 31.68 -4.55
N VAL A 7 38.72 30.37 -4.33
CA VAL A 7 39.04 29.73 -3.06
C VAL A 7 40.26 28.85 -3.26
N ILE A 8 41.29 29.01 -2.43
CA ILE A 8 42.57 28.31 -2.57
C ILE A 8 42.93 27.64 -1.24
N TRP A 9 43.31 26.36 -1.29
CA TRP A 9 43.81 25.63 -0.13
C TRP A 9 45.22 26.09 0.25
N SER A 10 45.36 26.65 1.44
CA SER A 10 46.67 27.01 1.99
C SER A 10 47.27 25.81 2.71
N LYS A 11 48.29 25.19 2.10
CA LYS A 11 49.03 24.07 2.70
C LYS A 11 49.78 24.44 4.00
N VAL A 12 50.06 25.73 4.23
CA VAL A 12 50.79 26.20 5.42
C VAL A 12 49.88 26.39 6.63
N LYS A 13 48.59 26.69 6.39
CA LYS A 13 47.60 26.95 7.45
C LYS A 13 46.53 25.85 7.57
N HIS A 14 46.54 24.87 6.67
CA HIS A 14 45.54 23.82 6.54
C HIS A 14 44.09 24.35 6.50
N CYS A 15 43.86 25.44 5.75
CA CYS A 15 42.53 26.00 5.55
C CYS A 15 42.35 26.59 4.15
N TYR A 16 41.09 26.72 3.72
CA TYR A 16 40.72 27.34 2.45
C TYR A 16 40.62 28.87 2.62
N VAL A 17 41.33 29.62 1.77
CA VAL A 17 41.33 31.08 1.77
C VAL A 17 40.53 31.59 0.58
N VAL A 18 39.63 32.53 0.86
CA VAL A 18 38.69 33.11 -0.11
C VAL A 18 39.14 34.53 -0.46
N VAL A 19 39.20 34.87 -1.75
CA VAL A 19 39.62 36.22 -2.22
C VAL A 19 38.42 37.01 -2.78
N SER A 20 38.19 38.23 -2.28
CA SER A 20 37.22 39.21 -2.77
C SER A 20 37.83 40.61 -2.91
N GLU A 21 37.24 41.45 -3.76
CA GLU A 21 37.77 42.76 -4.19
C GLU A 21 37.66 43.86 -3.11
N LEU A 22 38.72 44.65 -2.93
CA LEU A 22 38.79 45.85 -2.07
C LEU A 22 39.43 46.98 -2.89
N THR A 23 38.70 48.07 -3.09
CA THR A 23 39.14 49.25 -3.85
C THR A 23 40.08 50.14 -3.03
N LYS A 24 41.15 50.57 -3.70
CA LYS A 24 42.32 51.34 -3.25
C LYS A 24 42.02 52.78 -2.84
N ARG A 25 42.90 53.31 -1.96
CA ARG A 25 43.43 54.68 -2.09
C ARG A 25 44.93 54.71 -1.76
N ASP A 26 45.71 55.22 -2.71
CA ASP A 26 47.19 55.34 -2.76
C ASP A 26 47.75 56.22 -1.62
N GLY A 27 49.03 56.21 -1.20
CA GLY A 27 50.28 55.60 -1.69
C GLY A 27 51.49 56.43 -1.20
N LYS A 28 52.71 55.88 -1.33
CA LYS A 28 54.08 56.36 -0.97
C LYS A 28 54.54 55.99 0.45
N SER A 29 55.69 55.39 0.71
CA SER A 29 56.82 54.92 -0.13
C SER A 29 57.71 54.01 0.72
N ALA A 30 58.16 52.90 0.17
CA ALA A 30 59.09 51.94 0.78
C ALA A 30 60.56 52.33 0.56
N SER A 31 61.45 51.92 1.45
CA SER A 31 62.70 51.22 1.07
C SER A 31 63.40 50.58 2.28
N PRO A 32 63.96 49.36 2.15
CA PRO A 32 64.56 48.55 3.23
C PRO A 32 66.10 48.49 3.19
N THR A 33 66.71 48.03 4.30
CA THR A 33 68.06 47.39 4.51
C THR A 33 68.64 47.92 5.84
N GLY A 34 69.25 47.17 6.77
CA GLY A 34 69.57 45.77 6.95
C GLY A 34 70.33 45.61 8.29
N LEU A 35 70.47 44.36 8.72
CA LEU A 35 71.44 43.82 9.70
C LEU A 35 71.33 44.14 11.22
N LEU A 36 71.47 43.01 11.95
CA LEU A 36 72.09 42.82 13.28
C LEU A 36 71.31 43.20 14.55
N GLY A 37 71.03 42.17 15.35
CA GLY A 37 71.45 42.19 16.75
C GLY A 37 70.38 41.96 17.83
N ARG A 38 70.43 40.75 18.40
CA ARG A 38 70.25 40.40 19.82
C ARG A 38 68.87 40.55 20.49
N LYS A 39 68.40 39.38 20.98
CA LYS A 39 67.83 39.08 22.32
C LYS A 39 67.12 40.23 23.06
N ALA A 40 65.83 40.05 23.32
CA ALA A 40 65.27 39.73 24.64
C ALA A 40 63.74 39.86 24.59
N ALA A 41 63.07 39.07 25.42
CA ALA A 41 61.63 39.00 25.54
C ALA A 41 61.05 40.15 26.40
N VAL A 42 59.72 40.27 26.32
CA VAL A 42 58.75 40.75 27.32
C VAL A 42 58.08 42.12 27.08
N LEU A 43 56.75 42.01 26.91
CA LEU A 43 55.61 42.91 27.16
C LEU A 43 55.70 44.41 26.83
N ALA A 44 54.78 44.85 25.98
CA ALA A 44 54.29 46.24 25.93
C ALA A 44 52.75 46.25 26.07
N VAL A 45 52.27 46.88 27.14
CA VAL A 45 50.90 47.42 27.28
C VAL A 45 50.88 48.84 26.70
N MET A 46 49.71 49.18 26.17
CA MET A 46 49.36 50.30 25.30
C MET A 46 49.79 51.70 25.75
N ALA A 47 50.11 52.54 24.76
CA ALA A 47 49.87 53.98 24.81
C ALA A 47 49.52 54.54 23.42
N LEU A 48 48.58 55.50 23.44
CA LEU A 48 48.33 56.59 22.48
C LEU A 48 47.61 56.32 21.16
N CYS A 49 46.42 56.94 21.06
CA CYS A 49 46.04 57.77 19.90
C CYS A 49 45.24 58.98 20.42
N GLY A 50 45.84 60.17 20.33
CA GLY A 50 45.13 61.45 20.35
C GLY A 50 44.74 61.84 18.92
N ALA A 51 43.64 62.58 18.79
CA ALA A 51 43.32 63.36 17.61
C ALA A 51 43.12 64.82 18.05
N GLY A 52 43.99 65.70 17.59
CA GLY A 52 43.88 67.14 17.79
C GLY A 52 42.94 67.78 16.78
N ALA A 53 42.17 68.77 17.23
CA ALA A 53 41.69 69.86 16.40
C ALA A 53 42.64 71.05 16.63
N VAL A 54 43.20 71.58 15.54
CA VAL A 54 44.11 72.72 15.53
C VAL A 54 43.30 74.02 15.38
N LEU A 55 43.63 75.03 16.20
CA LEU A 55 43.77 76.47 15.91
C LEU A 55 43.67 77.28 17.24
N PRO A 56 44.27 78.47 17.37
CA PRO A 56 45.62 78.94 17.05
C PRO A 56 46.46 79.16 18.34
N THR A 57 47.78 79.22 18.21
CA THR A 57 48.70 79.59 19.29
C THR A 57 48.57 81.09 19.62
N MET A 58 48.22 81.40 20.87
CA MET A 58 48.51 82.69 21.50
C MET A 58 49.47 82.47 22.68
N PRO A 59 50.50 83.31 22.85
CA PRO A 59 51.40 83.22 23.99
C PRO A 59 50.67 83.77 25.22
N VAL A 60 50.49 82.96 26.26
CA VAL A 60 50.03 83.49 27.55
C VAL A 60 51.26 84.03 28.27
N GLN A 61 51.37 85.36 28.25
CA GLN A 61 52.20 86.16 29.15
C GLN A 61 51.91 85.78 30.60
N ALA A 62 52.97 85.65 31.39
CA ALA A 62 52.88 85.79 32.83
C ALA A 62 52.38 87.21 33.14
N ASP A 63 51.18 87.32 33.69
CA ASP A 63 50.67 88.57 34.22
C ASP A 63 50.63 88.55 35.74
N TYR A 64 51.00 89.72 36.25
CA TYR A 64 51.17 90.12 37.63
C TYR A 64 49.99 89.77 38.55
N ILE A 65 50.33 89.44 39.80
CA ILE A 65 49.41 89.42 40.93
C ILE A 65 48.91 90.85 41.19
N VAL A 66 47.60 91.05 40.99
CA VAL A 66 46.86 92.24 41.41
C VAL A 66 46.61 92.17 42.92
N ASN A 67 46.94 93.25 43.62
CA ASN A 67 46.52 93.49 45.01
C ASN A 67 44.99 93.60 45.06
N VAL A 68 44.33 92.76 45.86
CA VAL A 68 42.91 92.91 46.21
C VAL A 68 42.78 93.16 47.71
N ASP A 69 42.14 94.28 48.03
CA ASP A 69 41.85 94.80 49.37
C ASP A 69 40.76 93.96 50.08
N ILE A 70 41.06 93.54 51.32
CA ILE A 70 40.23 92.67 52.16
C ILE A 70 39.22 93.54 52.94
N LYS A 71 38.25 94.14 52.26
CA LYS A 71 37.07 94.76 52.92
C LYS A 71 35.71 94.48 52.27
N THR A 72 35.62 93.66 51.23
CA THR A 72 34.37 93.55 50.43
C THR A 72 33.75 92.15 50.33
N LEU A 73 33.98 91.25 51.30
CA LEU A 73 33.39 89.88 51.30
C LEU A 73 32.61 89.52 52.57
N LYS A 74 32.01 90.50 53.24
CA LYS A 74 30.93 90.28 54.22
C LYS A 74 29.60 90.80 53.67
N LYS A 75 28.91 89.98 52.86
CA LYS A 75 27.43 89.91 52.77
C LYS A 75 26.97 88.92 51.70
N ASN A 76 25.99 88.09 52.07
CA ASN A 76 25.15 87.20 51.26
C ASN A 76 25.87 85.92 50.75
N THR A 77 25.37 84.70 50.93
CA THR A 77 23.99 84.19 50.98
C THR A 77 23.88 82.96 51.90
N GLY A 78 22.69 82.76 52.50
CA GLY A 78 22.41 81.67 53.44
C GLY A 78 22.12 80.31 52.80
N PHE A 79 22.44 79.26 53.55
CA PHE A 79 21.81 77.94 53.54
C PHE A 79 21.86 77.43 54.98
N SER A 80 20.69 77.09 55.55
CA SER A 80 20.54 76.54 56.90
C SER A 80 20.35 75.02 56.85
N ASP A 81 20.82 74.40 57.93
CA ASP A 81 20.35 73.18 58.59
C ASP A 81 20.38 71.84 57.83
N TYR A 82 21.51 71.15 57.95
CA TYR A 82 21.56 69.74 58.38
C TYR A 82 22.98 69.47 58.94
N TRP A 83 23.06 68.76 60.08
CA TRP A 83 24.26 68.39 60.88
C TRP A 83 24.66 69.33 62.02
N ASP A 84 23.89 69.28 63.11
CA ASP A 84 24.37 69.58 64.46
C ASP A 84 24.79 68.25 65.13
N GLY A 85 26.05 68.12 65.52
CA GLY A 85 26.57 66.88 66.12
C GLY A 85 28.07 66.59 66.00
N MET A 86 28.87 67.44 65.35
CA MET A 86 30.33 67.34 65.35
C MET A 86 30.98 68.72 65.47
N GLN A 87 30.95 69.29 66.68
CA GLN A 87 31.89 70.32 67.08
C GLN A 87 33.13 69.62 67.63
N ASN A 88 34.24 69.67 66.88
CA ASN A 88 35.59 70.01 67.36
C ASN A 88 36.62 69.74 66.25
N ASP A 89 37.13 70.85 65.69
CA ASP A 89 38.45 71.06 65.09
C ASP A 89 39.04 70.01 64.13
N GLU A 90 38.49 69.97 62.91
CA GLU A 90 39.23 69.57 61.70
C GLU A 90 39.65 70.80 60.88
N LEU A 91 40.84 71.35 61.12
CA LEU A 91 41.49 72.27 60.17
C LEU A 91 43.02 72.08 60.10
N LEU A 92 43.47 70.83 60.06
CA LEU A 92 44.87 70.49 59.77
C LEU A 92 44.90 69.47 58.62
N GLY A 93 45.31 69.93 57.43
CA GLY A 93 45.67 69.00 56.34
C GLY A 93 45.71 69.55 54.92
N SER A 94 44.93 70.58 54.56
CA SER A 94 45.05 71.16 53.22
C SER A 94 46.36 71.93 53.05
N ILE A 95 46.97 71.88 51.86
CA ILE A 95 47.77 73.00 51.35
C ILE A 95 46.83 74.22 51.36
N GLY A 96 46.89 74.98 52.45
CA GLY A 96 46.24 76.26 52.60
C GLY A 96 47.34 77.29 52.75
N VAL A 97 47.30 78.34 51.93
CA VAL A 97 48.11 79.52 52.20
C VAL A 97 47.57 80.13 53.49
N GLN A 98 48.21 79.86 54.61
CA GLN A 98 47.88 80.52 55.86
C GLN A 98 48.59 81.87 55.88
N HIS A 99 47.85 82.95 55.62
CA HIS A 99 48.37 84.29 55.84
C HIS A 99 48.39 84.59 57.35
N LYS A 100 49.59 84.57 57.96
CA LYS A 100 49.79 85.14 59.30
C LYS A 100 49.78 86.66 59.18
N SER A 101 48.83 87.34 59.83
CA SER A 101 48.60 88.79 59.69
C SER A 101 49.71 89.71 60.21
N SER A 102 50.91 89.21 60.49
CA SER A 102 52.02 89.99 61.05
C SER A 102 53.35 89.83 60.33
N THR A 103 53.44 89.03 59.26
CA THR A 103 54.67 88.90 58.47
C THR A 103 54.36 88.72 57.00
N ASN A 104 54.97 89.53 56.12
CA ASN A 104 54.91 89.43 54.65
C ASN A 104 55.67 88.19 54.11
N VAL A 105 55.41 87.01 54.69
CA VAL A 105 55.98 85.74 54.26
C VAL A 105 54.81 84.80 53.98
N ILE A 106 54.65 84.44 52.71
CA ILE A 106 53.79 83.33 52.30
C ILE A 106 54.55 82.05 52.65
N ASP A 107 54.26 81.48 53.81
CA ASP A 107 54.86 80.21 54.25
C ASP A 107 54.17 79.08 53.47
N MET A 108 54.69 78.74 52.28
CA MET A 108 54.24 77.59 51.50
C MET A 108 54.86 76.32 52.08
N ARG A 109 54.30 75.80 53.16
CA ARG A 109 54.71 74.48 53.69
C ARG A 109 54.11 73.38 52.83
N PHE A 110 54.94 72.76 51.99
CA PHE A 110 54.65 71.46 51.40
C PHE A 110 54.79 70.39 52.48
N GLY A 111 53.76 70.23 53.30
CA GLY A 111 53.66 69.13 54.24
C GLY A 111 53.11 67.89 53.54
N LEU A 112 53.97 67.03 53.01
CA LEU A 112 53.63 65.61 52.90
C LEU A 112 53.59 65.10 54.34
N VAL A 113 52.42 64.75 54.87
CA VAL A 113 52.35 64.11 56.19
C VAL A 113 52.75 62.64 55.99
N THR A 114 54.05 62.40 55.89
CA THR A 114 54.63 61.09 56.24
C THR A 114 54.75 61.07 57.76
N GLY A 115 53.62 60.91 58.46
CA GLY A 115 53.55 61.30 59.87
C GLY A 115 54.34 60.37 60.79
N ASP A 116 55.25 60.93 61.61
CA ASP A 116 54.98 60.84 63.05
C ASP A 116 53.68 61.62 63.27
N THR A 117 52.60 60.95 63.70
CA THR A 117 51.31 61.61 63.95
C THR A 117 51.02 61.67 65.45
N ASP A 118 50.46 62.80 65.83
CA ASP A 118 50.05 63.27 67.16
C ASP A 118 49.32 62.23 68.04
N LEU A 119 49.65 62.25 69.33
CA LEU A 119 49.32 61.27 70.38
C LEU A 119 48.17 61.70 71.30
N SER A 120 47.47 62.80 71.04
CA SER A 120 46.42 63.26 71.95
C SER A 120 45.10 62.50 71.74
N HIS A 121 44.95 61.35 72.40
CA HIS A 121 43.76 60.95 73.18
C HIS A 121 43.83 59.46 73.60
N THR A 122 44.77 59.11 74.48
CA THR A 122 44.51 58.25 75.65
C THR A 122 45.43 58.75 76.76
N SER A 123 44.85 59.33 77.81
CA SER A 123 45.61 59.78 78.97
C SER A 123 45.83 58.59 79.90
N ASP A 124 46.92 57.89 79.70
CA ASP A 124 47.59 57.13 80.74
C ASP A 124 49.10 57.21 80.53
N ASN A 125 49.69 58.08 81.34
CA ASN A 125 51.12 58.30 81.50
C ASN A 125 51.84 56.98 81.78
N HIS A 126 52.42 56.35 80.76
CA HIS A 126 53.68 55.61 80.81
C HIS A 126 54.19 55.47 79.37
N GLY A 127 55.49 55.68 79.15
CA GLY A 127 56.16 55.67 77.83
C GLY A 127 56.08 54.34 77.10
N ALA A 128 54.89 54.00 76.60
CA ALA A 128 54.64 52.88 75.73
C ALA A 128 55.06 53.24 74.29
N PRO A 129 55.67 52.30 73.53
CA PRO A 129 55.97 52.52 72.12
C PRO A 129 54.69 52.89 71.38
N VAL A 130 54.78 53.82 70.42
CA VAL A 130 53.71 54.17 69.47
C VAL A 130 52.96 52.88 69.11
N ALA A 131 51.68 52.81 69.46
CA ALA A 131 50.87 51.62 69.21
C ALA A 131 51.10 51.20 67.74
N ASP A 132 51.49 49.94 67.51
CA ASP A 132 52.03 49.48 66.21
C ASP A 132 51.13 49.88 65.02
N GLN A 133 49.83 50.04 65.27
CA GLN A 133 48.79 50.56 64.38
C GLN A 133 49.00 51.99 63.82
N TYR A 134 50.05 52.74 64.18
CA TYR A 134 50.24 54.13 63.73
C TYR A 134 51.52 54.39 62.92
N LYS A 135 52.36 53.37 62.69
CA LYS A 135 53.66 53.48 61.99
C LYS A 135 53.52 53.47 60.46
N TYR A 136 54.44 54.11 59.73
CA TYR A 136 54.57 54.09 58.25
C TYR A 136 53.39 54.69 57.45
N ARG A 137 52.70 55.69 57.99
CA ARG A 137 51.55 56.31 57.32
C ARG A 137 51.94 57.40 56.32
N THR A 138 51.13 57.55 55.27
CA THR A 138 51.22 58.66 54.31
C THR A 138 49.87 59.37 54.22
N ALA A 139 49.81 60.68 54.42
CA ALA A 139 48.58 61.45 54.19
C ALA A 139 48.81 62.79 53.49
N LEU A 140 47.91 63.14 52.57
CA LEU A 140 48.01 64.35 51.75
C LEU A 140 46.62 64.82 51.29
N GLY A 141 46.08 65.91 51.83
CA GLY A 141 44.76 66.43 51.47
C GLY A 141 44.02 67.04 52.65
N ARG A 142 42.76 67.46 52.48
CA ARG A 142 41.97 68.10 53.54
C ARG A 142 40.99 67.10 54.18
N GLN A 143 40.85 67.14 55.51
CA GLN A 143 39.87 66.34 56.27
C GLN A 143 39.99 64.83 56.03
N PHE A 144 41.21 64.34 55.90
CA PHE A 144 41.46 62.90 55.78
C PHE A 144 41.43 62.21 57.15
N ARG A 145 41.15 60.91 57.16
CA ARG A 145 41.24 60.06 58.37
C ARG A 145 42.12 58.85 58.10
N ASN A 146 43.36 58.88 58.57
CA ASN A 146 44.34 57.83 58.31
C ASN A 146 44.75 57.08 59.60
N VAL A 147 44.24 55.87 59.81
CA VAL A 147 44.35 55.06 61.03
C VAL A 147 44.78 53.64 60.64
N GLY A 148 45.97 53.18 61.03
CA GLY A 148 46.48 51.85 60.66
C GLY A 148 47.94 51.86 60.26
N ARG A 149 48.65 50.76 60.53
CA ARG A 149 50.08 50.64 60.22
C ARG A 149 50.26 50.57 58.71
N GLY A 150 51.07 51.44 58.09
CA GLY A 150 51.29 51.44 56.65
C GLY A 150 50.17 52.08 55.82
N ALA A 151 49.20 52.73 56.46
CA ALA A 151 48.02 53.26 55.79
C ALA A 151 48.29 54.58 55.02
N THR A 152 47.69 54.74 53.85
CA THR A 152 47.92 55.86 52.92
C THR A 152 46.61 56.57 52.53
N SER A 153 46.40 57.83 52.93
CA SER A 153 45.20 58.62 52.59
C SER A 153 45.53 59.91 51.82
N ILE A 154 45.18 59.98 50.54
CA ILE A 154 45.47 61.14 49.68
C ILE A 154 44.18 61.67 49.05
N GLY A 155 43.86 62.95 49.22
CA GLY A 155 42.66 63.60 48.70
C GLY A 155 41.75 64.19 49.79
N TYR A 156 40.65 64.82 49.36
CA TYR A 156 39.70 65.51 50.25
C TYR A 156 38.71 64.52 50.86
N TYR A 157 38.56 64.49 52.19
CA TYR A 157 37.76 63.46 52.91
C TYR A 157 38.20 62.01 52.65
N SER A 158 39.46 61.78 52.31
CA SER A 158 39.99 60.41 52.14
C SER A 158 40.17 59.72 53.50
N ARG A 159 39.78 58.45 53.62
CA ARG A 159 39.78 57.69 54.89
C ARG A 159 40.45 56.33 54.69
N SER A 160 41.53 56.06 55.41
CA SER A 160 42.16 54.74 55.45
C SER A 160 42.15 54.24 56.90
N GLN A 161 41.54 53.07 57.15
CA GLN A 161 41.32 52.49 58.47
C GLN A 161 41.66 51.01 58.50
N GLY A 162 42.91 50.68 58.79
CA GLY A 162 43.41 49.31 58.80
C GLY A 162 44.88 49.23 58.39
N THR A 163 45.53 48.12 58.70
CA THR A 163 46.93 47.89 58.32
C THR A 163 47.07 47.87 56.79
N GLU A 164 48.05 48.59 56.23
CA GLU A 164 48.40 48.63 54.79
C GLU A 164 47.25 49.08 53.88
N THR A 165 46.32 49.88 54.40
CA THR A 165 45.21 50.44 53.62
C THR A 165 45.65 51.59 52.71
N THR A 166 44.99 51.76 51.57
CA THR A 166 45.27 52.88 50.65
C THR A 166 43.96 53.51 50.17
N SER A 167 43.72 54.78 50.49
CA SER A 167 42.64 55.59 49.92
C SER A 167 43.20 56.79 49.14
N LEU A 168 42.85 56.94 47.86
CA LEU A 168 43.30 58.03 47.00
C LEU A 168 42.11 58.64 46.24
N GLY A 169 41.67 59.85 46.56
CA GLY A 169 40.57 60.53 45.88
C GLY A 169 39.70 61.39 46.79
N TYR A 170 38.65 61.98 46.22
CA TYR A 170 37.61 62.69 46.98
C TYR A 170 36.69 61.67 47.66
N MET A 171 36.52 61.71 48.98
CA MET A 171 35.67 60.76 49.73
C MET A 171 36.03 59.28 49.52
N ALA A 172 37.29 58.96 49.21
CA ALA A 172 37.75 57.58 49.08
C ALA A 172 37.94 56.95 50.48
N GLN A 173 37.34 55.80 50.75
CA GLN A 173 37.37 55.14 52.06
C GLN A 173 37.82 53.67 51.93
N ALA A 174 38.87 53.30 52.65
CA ALA A 174 39.37 51.93 52.77
C ALA A 174 39.38 51.52 54.26
N GLU A 175 38.66 50.47 54.61
CA GLU A 175 38.53 49.93 55.97
C GLU A 175 38.92 48.44 55.94
N GLU A 176 39.73 47.98 56.89
CA GLU A 176 40.36 46.64 56.98
C GLU A 176 41.71 46.42 56.27
N GLU A 177 42.45 45.40 56.74
CA GLU A 177 43.82 45.08 56.31
C GLU A 177 43.97 44.99 54.77
N ALA A 178 44.96 45.67 54.20
CA ALA A 178 45.26 45.73 52.77
C ALA A 178 44.11 46.23 51.85
N GLY A 179 43.13 46.94 52.41
CA GLY A 179 42.03 47.55 51.65
C GLY A 179 42.52 48.69 50.76
N THR A 180 42.05 48.73 49.50
CA THR A 180 42.41 49.76 48.52
C THR A 180 41.16 50.46 47.98
N ALA A 181 41.11 51.79 47.99
CA ALA A 181 40.04 52.63 47.46
C ALA A 181 40.61 53.79 46.64
N LEU A 182 40.50 53.77 45.32
CA LEU A 182 41.11 54.76 44.42
C LEU A 182 40.06 55.43 43.53
N GLY A 183 39.92 56.74 43.62
CA GLY A 183 38.99 57.58 42.87
C GLY A 183 37.89 58.16 43.76
N ALA A 184 36.95 58.90 43.18
CA ALA A 184 35.97 59.66 43.96
C ALA A 184 34.83 58.78 44.48
N TRP A 185 34.43 58.96 45.74
CA TRP A 185 33.35 58.22 46.40
C TRP A 185 33.55 56.71 46.41
N THR A 186 34.79 56.25 46.40
CA THR A 186 35.10 54.82 46.42
C THR A 186 35.09 54.28 47.84
N TYR A 187 34.58 53.07 48.02
CA TYR A 187 34.49 52.43 49.33
C TYR A 187 35.01 50.99 49.27
N SER A 188 35.97 50.66 50.12
CA SER A 188 36.49 49.31 50.31
C SER A 188 36.42 48.96 51.80
N SER A 189 35.76 47.87 52.18
CA SER A 189 35.46 47.59 53.60
C SER A 189 35.95 46.26 54.15
N GLY A 190 36.68 45.49 53.35
CA GLY A 190 37.09 44.13 53.69
C GLY A 190 38.58 43.88 53.51
N LYS A 191 39.08 42.84 54.17
CA LYS A 191 40.50 42.44 54.08
C LYS A 191 40.90 42.15 52.63
N GLY A 192 41.85 42.90 52.09
CA GLY A 192 42.34 42.79 50.72
C GLY A 192 41.31 43.20 49.65
N ALA A 193 40.26 43.92 50.01
CA ALA A 193 39.26 44.41 49.07
C ALA A 193 39.79 45.60 48.26
N THR A 194 39.44 45.70 46.98
CA THR A 194 39.94 46.73 46.06
C THR A 194 38.79 47.42 45.33
N ALA A 195 38.62 48.72 45.54
CA ALA A 195 37.68 49.56 44.79
C ALA A 195 38.45 50.63 43.99
N VAL A 196 38.21 50.73 42.67
CA VAL A 196 38.88 51.71 41.79
C VAL A 196 37.88 52.33 40.82
N GLY A 197 37.72 53.65 40.81
CA GLY A 197 36.84 54.36 39.87
C GLY A 197 36.04 55.48 40.52
N HIS A 198 34.79 55.67 40.09
CA HIS A 198 33.87 56.66 40.62
C HIS A 198 32.67 55.91 41.23
N HIS A 199 32.36 56.11 42.51
CA HIS A 199 31.35 55.29 43.23
C HIS A 199 31.60 53.77 43.18
N ALA A 200 32.85 53.32 43.04
CA ALA A 200 33.17 51.90 43.11
C ALA A 200 33.11 51.39 44.56
N VAL A 201 32.47 50.24 44.79
CA VAL A 201 32.22 49.68 46.12
C VAL A 201 32.69 48.23 46.19
N SER A 202 33.61 47.93 47.11
CA SER A 202 34.17 46.58 47.33
C SER A 202 34.00 46.19 48.79
N ILE A 203 33.15 45.19 49.07
CA ILE A 203 32.79 44.79 50.43
C ILE A 203 33.28 43.37 50.72
N ASN A 204 33.65 43.12 51.98
CA ASN A 204 34.17 41.84 52.45
C ASN A 204 35.49 41.41 51.81
N THR A 205 36.01 40.27 52.27
CA THR A 205 37.35 39.77 51.97
C THR A 205 37.59 39.60 50.47
N GLN A 206 38.73 40.12 49.97
CA GLN A 206 39.25 39.89 48.62
C GLN A 206 38.29 40.22 47.46
N SER A 207 37.30 41.09 47.66
CA SER A 207 36.47 41.59 46.57
C SER A 207 37.25 42.60 45.70
N THR A 208 36.87 42.74 44.43
CA THR A 208 37.48 43.71 43.51
C THR A 208 36.42 44.39 42.66
N ALA A 209 36.28 45.70 42.77
CA ALA A 209 35.39 46.53 41.97
C ALA A 209 36.19 47.58 41.20
N VAL A 210 36.09 47.60 39.86
CA VAL A 210 36.82 48.55 39.01
C VAL A 210 35.89 49.18 37.97
N GLY A 211 35.64 50.49 38.06
CA GLY A 211 34.84 51.26 37.09
C GLY A 211 33.90 52.26 37.74
N ASN A 212 32.98 52.85 36.96
CA ASN A 212 31.96 53.76 37.49
C ASN A 212 30.80 52.94 38.08
N ASN A 213 30.43 53.18 39.33
CA ASN A 213 29.32 52.49 40.00
C ASN A 213 29.45 50.95 40.02
N ALA A 214 30.69 50.44 40.02
CA ALA A 214 30.97 49.00 40.09
C ALA A 214 30.86 48.50 41.54
N VAL A 215 30.20 47.37 41.77
CA VAL A 215 29.95 46.81 43.11
C VAL A 215 30.41 45.35 43.19
N ALA A 216 31.25 45.00 44.15
CA ALA A 216 31.73 43.63 44.37
C ALA A 216 31.61 43.20 45.84
N PHE A 217 31.20 41.94 46.07
CA PHE A 217 30.98 41.36 47.40
C PHE A 217 31.72 40.04 47.60
N ASP A 218 32.56 39.94 48.64
CA ASP A 218 33.18 38.69 49.14
C ASP A 218 33.80 37.77 48.05
N GLN A 219 35.08 37.98 47.73
CA GLN A 219 35.83 37.31 46.66
C GLN A 219 35.29 37.53 45.24
N ALA A 220 34.23 38.33 45.06
CA ALA A 220 33.70 38.66 43.75
C ALA A 220 34.53 39.70 43.01
N THR A 221 34.44 39.70 41.68
CA THR A 221 35.10 40.67 40.79
C THR A 221 34.09 41.37 39.90
N ALA A 222 33.96 42.69 40.01
CA ALA A 222 33.16 43.54 39.15
C ALA A 222 34.06 44.50 38.36
N VAL A 223 33.95 44.53 37.03
CA VAL A 223 34.71 45.45 36.17
C VAL A 223 33.81 46.06 35.11
N GLY A 224 33.76 47.38 35.03
CA GLY A 224 32.95 48.11 34.06
C GLY A 224 32.12 49.21 34.68
N ASN A 225 31.22 49.79 33.88
CA ASN A 225 30.28 50.80 34.36
C ASN A 225 29.00 50.10 34.81
N ASP A 226 28.45 50.48 35.97
CA ASP A 226 27.17 49.97 36.47
C ASP A 226 27.12 48.43 36.44
N THR A 227 28.15 47.83 37.05
CA THR A 227 28.42 46.40 37.01
C THR A 227 28.47 45.85 38.43
N TRP A 228 27.64 44.86 38.74
CA TRP A 228 27.42 44.35 40.09
C TRP A 228 27.72 42.85 40.19
N ALA A 229 28.72 42.50 40.98
CA ALA A 229 29.08 41.12 41.35
C ALA A 229 28.76 40.90 42.84
N LEU A 230 27.51 40.53 43.14
CA LEU A 230 27.00 40.44 44.51
C LEU A 230 27.06 39.03 45.11
N GLY A 231 27.14 37.99 44.27
CA GLY A 231 27.32 36.63 44.75
C GLY A 231 28.74 36.37 45.22
N LYS A 232 28.92 35.57 46.28
CA LYS A 232 30.25 35.18 46.74
C LYS A 232 31.05 34.53 45.60
N GLY A 233 32.25 35.04 45.33
CA GLY A 233 33.12 34.56 44.24
C GLY A 233 32.55 34.76 42.82
N SER A 234 31.56 35.64 42.64
CA SER A 234 30.96 35.90 41.33
C SER A 234 31.83 36.83 40.47
N ILE A 235 31.59 36.83 39.15
CA ILE A 235 32.33 37.64 38.18
C ILE A 235 31.32 38.43 37.34
N ALA A 236 31.45 39.75 37.31
CA ALA A 236 30.63 40.61 36.46
C ALA A 236 31.53 41.55 35.64
N PHE A 237 31.52 41.45 34.31
CA PHE A 237 32.28 42.33 33.40
C PHE A 237 31.35 42.95 32.35
N GLY A 238 31.13 44.27 32.35
CA GLY A 238 30.24 44.85 31.35
C GLY A 238 29.93 46.34 31.48
N SER A 239 28.73 46.69 31.04
CA SER A 239 28.15 48.03 31.10
C SER A 239 26.62 47.93 31.22
N ASP A 240 25.99 48.98 31.70
CA ASP A 240 24.53 49.16 31.70
C ASP A 240 23.97 49.64 30.36
N ASP A 241 24.81 50.29 29.55
CA ASP A 241 24.40 50.92 28.30
C ASP A 241 24.77 50.13 27.04
N THR A 242 23.85 50.17 26.07
CA THR A 242 24.05 49.71 24.69
C THR A 242 23.57 50.77 23.71
N TYR A 243 24.04 52.02 23.79
CA TYR A 243 23.74 53.16 22.89
C TYR A 243 22.25 53.40 22.53
N LEU A 244 21.73 54.58 22.89
CA LEU A 244 20.37 55.02 22.54
C LEU A 244 20.12 55.02 21.02
N GLY A 245 19.13 54.25 20.58
CA GLY A 245 18.80 54.05 19.16
C GLY A 245 19.48 52.85 18.49
N SER A 246 20.19 52.01 19.26
CA SER A 246 20.70 50.72 18.77
C SER A 246 19.60 49.64 18.71
N ASP A 247 19.91 48.51 18.07
CA ASP A 247 19.02 47.34 18.01
C ASP A 247 18.84 46.65 19.39
N TYR A 248 19.59 47.03 20.43
CA TYR A 248 19.66 46.36 21.74
C TYR A 248 18.90 47.11 22.86
N MET A 249 17.92 47.94 22.51
CA MET A 249 17.07 48.67 23.47
C MET A 249 15.91 47.83 24.04
N ASP A 250 16.14 46.53 24.20
CA ASP A 250 15.16 45.62 24.79
C ASP A 250 14.88 46.00 26.25
N ALA A 251 13.60 46.03 26.61
CA ALA A 251 13.18 46.20 27.98
C ALA A 251 13.26 44.86 28.71
N LEU A 252 13.81 44.87 29.93
CA LEU A 252 13.80 43.68 30.77
C LEU A 252 12.36 43.36 31.21
N PRO A 253 11.94 42.08 31.16
CA PRO A 253 10.67 41.67 31.75
C PRO A 253 10.62 42.02 33.25
N LYS A 254 9.44 42.39 33.75
CA LYS A 254 9.24 42.74 35.17
C LYS A 254 9.82 41.71 36.16
N PRO A 255 9.63 40.38 35.99
CA PRO A 255 10.23 39.40 36.89
C PRO A 255 11.77 39.46 36.93
N VAL A 256 12.40 39.76 35.79
CA VAL A 256 13.87 39.91 35.70
C VAL A 256 14.32 41.14 36.48
N ILE A 257 13.63 42.27 36.33
CA ILE A 257 13.92 43.50 37.10
C ILE A 257 13.78 43.21 38.60
N GLU A 258 12.69 42.58 39.02
CA GLU A 258 12.50 42.19 40.42
C GLU A 258 13.66 41.30 40.91
N SER A 259 14.14 40.35 40.11
CA SER A 259 15.28 39.48 40.49
C SER A 259 16.62 40.22 40.67
N VAL A 260 16.85 41.29 39.92
CA VAL A 260 18.07 42.10 39.99
C VAL A 260 18.02 43.06 41.17
N TYR A 261 16.94 43.83 41.27
CA TYR A 261 16.84 44.95 42.22
C TYR A 261 16.33 44.51 43.60
N LYS A 262 15.57 43.43 43.74
CA LYS A 262 15.09 43.02 45.08
C LYS A 262 16.22 42.73 46.08
N LYS A 263 17.34 42.13 45.64
CA LYS A 263 18.46 41.77 46.53
C LYS A 263 19.13 42.99 47.17
N VAL A 264 19.23 44.10 46.43
CA VAL A 264 19.92 45.31 46.89
C VAL A 264 19.01 46.24 47.71
N TRP A 265 17.70 46.21 47.50
CA TRP A 265 16.76 47.14 48.17
C TRP A 265 15.96 46.51 49.33
N ALA A 266 15.98 45.19 49.50
CA ALA A 266 15.28 44.53 50.61
C ALA A 266 16.08 44.63 51.92
N LYS A 267 15.46 45.14 52.99
CA LYS A 267 16.11 45.41 54.29
C LYS A 267 16.78 44.21 54.95
N ASP A 268 16.25 43.03 54.69
CA ASP A 268 16.71 41.79 55.31
C ASP A 268 17.81 41.09 54.50
N GLU A 269 18.17 41.62 53.32
CA GLU A 269 19.23 41.08 52.48
C GLU A 269 20.60 41.63 52.90
N PRO A 270 21.67 40.80 52.88
CA PRO A 270 23.02 41.24 53.24
C PRO A 270 23.56 42.33 52.30
N TYR A 271 22.90 42.52 51.15
CA TYR A 271 23.25 43.49 50.12
C TYR A 271 22.54 44.84 50.31
N HIS A 272 21.64 45.01 51.29
CA HIS A 272 20.97 46.30 51.54
C HIS A 272 21.97 47.42 51.82
N ILE A 273 23.12 47.08 52.41
CA ILE A 273 24.21 48.02 52.67
C ILE A 273 24.65 48.80 51.42
N PHE A 274 24.46 48.25 50.22
CA PHE A 274 24.81 48.93 48.97
C PHE A 274 23.85 50.07 48.63
N LYS A 275 22.61 50.06 49.13
CA LYS A 275 21.61 51.10 48.87
C LYS A 275 22.16 52.48 49.22
N ASP A 276 22.78 52.61 50.39
CA ASP A 276 23.28 53.89 50.90
C ASP A 276 24.49 54.41 50.11
N TYR A 277 25.20 53.53 49.40
CA TYR A 277 26.32 53.90 48.52
C TYR A 277 25.88 54.20 47.08
N LEU A 278 24.80 53.56 46.62
CA LEU A 278 24.20 53.78 45.31
C LEU A 278 23.35 55.07 45.28
N ASP A 279 22.74 55.46 46.40
CA ASP A 279 22.04 56.76 46.57
C ASP A 279 22.48 57.46 47.87
N PRO A 280 23.69 58.07 47.88
CA PRO A 280 24.29 58.65 49.08
C PRO A 280 23.59 59.92 49.59
N ASN A 281 22.63 60.47 48.83
CA ASN A 281 21.87 61.64 49.25
C ASN A 281 20.42 61.32 49.64
N ASN A 282 19.97 60.07 49.45
CA ASN A 282 18.56 59.70 49.55
C ASN A 282 17.65 60.65 48.75
N LYS A 283 18.22 61.25 47.68
CA LYS A 283 17.62 62.33 46.87
C LYS A 283 17.00 61.77 45.61
N ASP A 284 17.52 60.64 45.14
CA ASP A 284 17.03 59.97 43.95
C ASP A 284 16.27 58.74 44.37
N ASP A 285 15.01 59.02 44.65
CA ASP A 285 13.91 58.07 44.60
C ASP A 285 13.86 57.33 43.24
N TYR A 286 14.83 57.43 42.31
CA TYR A 286 14.89 56.72 41.02
C TYR A 286 15.07 55.20 41.18
N GLY A 287 15.87 54.73 42.14
CA GLY A 287 15.99 53.29 42.42
C GLY A 287 14.78 52.74 43.18
N GLN A 288 14.27 53.52 44.15
CA GLN A 288 13.05 53.19 44.89
C GLN A 288 11.77 53.41 44.08
N ASN A 289 11.73 54.30 43.10
CA ASN A 289 10.65 54.53 42.13
C ASN A 289 10.81 53.64 40.89
N ALA A 290 11.99 53.18 40.49
CA ALA A 290 12.11 52.06 39.56
C ALA A 290 11.60 50.76 40.21
N PHE A 291 11.73 50.64 41.53
CA PHE A 291 11.17 49.55 42.35
C PHE A 291 9.67 49.73 42.70
N ASN A 292 9.21 50.96 43.00
CA ASN A 292 7.84 51.26 43.49
C ASN A 292 6.94 52.07 42.53
N ALA A 293 7.49 52.90 41.64
CA ALA A 293 6.70 53.69 40.70
C ALA A 293 6.35 52.85 39.47
N LYS A 294 5.08 52.94 39.09
CA LYS A 294 4.46 52.32 37.92
C LYS A 294 5.43 52.25 36.74
N TYR A 295 5.92 51.05 36.46
CA TYR A 295 6.71 50.63 35.31
C TYR A 295 6.31 51.41 34.04
N THR A 296 7.01 52.50 33.73
CA THR A 296 6.96 53.11 32.40
C THR A 296 8.00 52.40 31.54
N ASP A 297 7.66 52.13 30.27
CA ASP A 297 8.50 51.40 29.31
C ASP A 297 9.92 51.99 29.11
N ALA A 298 10.17 53.21 29.63
CA ALA A 298 11.44 53.94 29.55
C ALA A 298 12.45 53.61 30.67
N ALA A 299 12.03 53.06 31.82
CA ALA A 299 12.95 52.71 32.91
C ALA A 299 13.52 51.28 32.81
N SER A 300 12.88 50.41 32.03
CA SER A 300 13.25 48.99 31.86
C SER A 300 14.33 48.74 30.81
N ILE A 301 14.77 49.78 30.09
CA ILE A 301 15.83 49.72 29.05
C ILE A 301 17.24 49.96 29.60
N TYR A 302 17.38 50.32 30.88
CA TYR A 302 18.67 50.46 31.57
C TYR A 302 18.77 49.38 32.66
N SER A 303 19.88 48.66 32.69
CA SER A 303 20.08 47.59 33.66
C SER A 303 21.55 47.26 33.85
N PRO A 304 22.02 47.03 35.08
CA PRO A 304 23.43 46.72 35.31
C PRO A 304 23.82 45.38 34.66
N THR A 305 25.12 45.19 34.47
CA THR A 305 25.67 43.84 34.29
C THR A 305 25.72 43.17 35.66
N TYR A 306 24.99 42.08 35.86
CA TYR A 306 24.66 41.57 37.19
C TYR A 306 24.99 40.09 37.38
N ALA A 307 25.87 39.77 38.33
CA ALA A 307 26.18 38.41 38.79
C ALA A 307 25.82 38.26 40.28
N GLY A 308 24.59 37.81 40.54
CA GLY A 308 23.97 37.83 41.86
C GLY A 308 23.99 36.51 42.64
N GLY A 309 24.32 35.39 42.00
CA GLY A 309 24.41 34.08 42.64
C GLY A 309 25.83 33.70 43.03
N THR A 310 26.00 32.77 43.98
CA THR A 310 27.32 32.25 44.36
C THR A 310 28.02 31.67 43.13
N ALA A 311 29.27 32.07 42.88
CA ALA A 311 30.04 31.70 41.69
C ALA A 311 29.35 31.97 40.33
N ALA A 312 28.40 32.91 40.28
CA ALA A 312 27.77 33.31 39.02
C ALA A 312 28.71 34.13 38.15
N ILE A 313 28.52 34.09 36.83
CA ILE A 313 29.32 34.80 35.84
C ILE A 313 28.39 35.62 34.93
N ALA A 314 28.60 36.92 34.82
CA ALA A 314 27.91 37.81 33.88
C ALA A 314 28.96 38.60 33.07
N ILE A 315 29.02 38.38 31.76
CA ILE A 315 29.98 39.06 30.88
C ILE A 315 29.27 39.64 29.67
N GLY A 316 29.38 40.94 29.45
CA GLY A 316 28.74 41.66 28.36
C GLY A 316 27.76 42.71 28.87
N ALA A 317 27.45 43.69 28.02
CA ALA A 317 26.54 44.76 28.38
C ALA A 317 25.16 44.21 28.74
N ARG A 318 24.67 44.57 29.93
CA ARG A 318 23.35 44.19 30.45
C ARG A 318 23.16 42.67 30.55
N ALA A 319 24.24 41.91 30.78
CA ALA A 319 24.18 40.48 31.06
C ALA A 319 23.71 40.21 32.49
N ILE A 320 22.87 39.20 32.71
CA ILE A 320 22.20 38.96 34.00
C ILE A 320 22.30 37.47 34.39
N ALA A 321 22.88 37.20 35.56
CA ALA A 321 23.11 35.87 36.12
C ALA A 321 22.80 35.86 37.65
N PRO A 322 21.52 35.78 38.05
CA PRO A 322 21.08 35.86 39.45
C PRO A 322 21.21 34.54 40.22
N GLY A 323 21.22 33.39 39.54
CA GLY A 323 21.24 32.06 40.14
C GLY A 323 22.66 31.57 40.48
N SER A 324 22.81 30.68 41.46
CA SER A 324 24.13 30.14 41.84
C SER A 324 24.71 29.28 40.72
N GLY A 325 26.00 29.45 40.43
CA GLY A 325 26.69 28.78 39.32
C GLY A 325 26.14 29.13 37.92
N SER A 326 25.29 30.15 37.80
CA SER A 326 24.76 30.58 36.51
C SER A 326 25.79 31.35 35.68
N THR A 327 25.76 31.22 34.36
CA THR A 327 26.72 31.86 33.44
C THR A 327 25.98 32.57 32.31
N ALA A 328 26.03 33.90 32.27
CA ALA A 328 25.51 34.73 31.20
C ALA A 328 26.66 35.41 30.44
N VAL A 329 26.80 35.17 29.14
CA VAL A 329 27.85 35.76 28.30
C VAL A 329 27.25 36.32 27.00
N GLY A 330 27.28 37.64 26.82
CA GLY A 330 26.77 38.32 25.65
C GLY A 330 25.88 39.52 26.00
N VAL A 331 25.58 40.35 25.01
CA VAL A 331 24.69 41.50 25.20
C VAL A 331 23.28 40.99 25.51
N LEU A 332 22.70 41.44 26.62
CA LEU A 332 21.36 41.01 27.07
C LEU A 332 21.23 39.48 27.28
N ALA A 333 22.34 38.78 27.52
CA ALA A 333 22.30 37.36 27.88
C ALA A 333 21.76 37.20 29.31
N MET A 334 20.87 36.23 29.52
CA MET A 334 20.13 36.07 30.77
C MET A 334 20.12 34.60 31.19
N ALA A 335 20.86 34.27 32.26
CA ALA A 335 20.93 32.93 32.84
C ALA A 335 20.24 32.91 34.22
N MET A 336 18.90 32.88 34.24
CA MET A 336 18.13 33.13 35.47
C MET A 336 18.09 31.93 36.43
N GLY A 337 18.18 30.70 35.91
CA GLY A 337 18.11 29.48 36.72
C GLY A 337 19.43 29.11 37.40
N GLU A 338 19.36 28.32 38.47
CA GLU A 338 20.53 27.74 39.13
C GLU A 338 21.32 26.84 38.16
N HIS A 339 22.65 26.95 38.16
CA HIS A 339 23.55 26.21 37.26
C HIS A 339 23.21 26.36 35.77
N SER A 340 22.50 27.42 35.38
CA SER A 340 22.11 27.65 33.99
C SER A 340 23.20 28.37 33.19
N THR A 341 23.18 28.24 31.88
CA THR A 341 24.13 28.89 30.97
C THR A 341 23.39 29.56 29.81
N ALA A 342 23.59 30.87 29.63
CA ALA A 342 23.10 31.66 28.52
C ALA A 342 24.29 32.32 27.79
N ILE A 343 24.53 31.96 26.54
CA ILE A 343 25.65 32.49 25.75
C ILE A 343 25.12 33.04 24.43
N GLY A 344 25.46 34.29 24.10
CA GLY A 344 25.03 34.96 22.88
C GLY A 344 23.99 36.05 23.13
N THR A 345 23.78 36.87 22.11
CA THR A 345 22.95 38.07 22.22
C THR A 345 21.50 37.71 22.47
N ARG A 346 20.91 38.24 23.56
CA ARG A 346 19.52 37.95 23.98
C ARG A 346 19.25 36.45 24.22
N SER A 347 20.28 35.66 24.47
CA SER A 347 20.11 34.29 24.95
C SER A 347 19.43 34.31 26.32
N TYR A 348 18.45 33.43 26.53
CA TYR A 348 17.63 33.43 27.73
C TYR A 348 17.46 32.02 28.29
N VAL A 349 17.70 31.87 29.59
CA VAL A 349 17.32 30.72 30.40
C VAL A 349 16.46 31.22 31.55
N SER A 350 15.25 30.69 31.67
CA SER A 350 14.27 31.08 32.67
C SER A 350 14.68 30.70 34.10
N GLU A 351 14.09 31.36 35.09
CA GLU A 351 14.36 31.11 36.52
C GLU A 351 14.02 29.66 36.90
N GLY A 352 12.91 29.13 36.36
CA GLY A 352 12.51 27.73 36.55
C GLY A 352 13.31 26.70 35.75
N ALA A 353 14.39 27.09 35.07
CA ALA A 353 15.17 26.25 34.17
C ALA A 353 16.57 25.92 34.72
N ALA A 354 16.61 25.35 35.93
CA ALA A 354 17.85 24.87 36.53
C ALA A 354 18.58 23.89 35.59
N GLY A 355 19.90 24.06 35.46
CA GLY A 355 20.75 23.29 34.55
C GLY A 355 20.50 23.52 33.05
N GLY A 356 19.68 24.51 32.68
CA GLY A 356 19.36 24.81 31.28
C GLY A 356 20.52 25.46 30.52
N LEU A 357 20.63 25.17 29.23
CA LEU A 357 21.66 25.71 28.33
C LEU A 357 21.02 26.42 27.13
N SER A 358 21.18 27.73 27.03
CA SER A 358 20.82 28.52 25.86
C SER A 358 22.08 29.10 25.20
N MET A 359 22.27 28.86 23.90
CA MET A 359 23.41 29.35 23.14
C MET A 359 22.99 29.88 21.77
N GLY A 360 23.39 31.10 21.45
CA GLY A 360 23.15 31.81 20.19
C GLY A 360 22.17 32.98 20.33
N GLU A 361 21.82 33.57 19.20
CA GLU A 361 21.00 34.81 19.19
C GLU A 361 19.52 34.49 19.42
N GLU A 362 18.89 35.18 20.37
CA GLU A 362 17.45 35.01 20.69
C GLU A 362 17.03 33.57 21.01
N SER A 363 17.94 32.75 21.52
CA SER A 363 17.66 31.37 21.91
C SER A 363 17.14 31.25 23.34
N ARG A 364 16.23 30.31 23.60
CA ARG A 364 15.41 30.29 24.83
C ARG A 364 15.25 28.91 25.45
N VAL A 365 15.58 28.78 26.74
CA VAL A 365 15.25 27.61 27.56
C VAL A 365 14.36 28.01 28.72
N LEU A 366 13.26 27.28 28.93
CA LEU A 366 12.18 27.73 29.82
C LEU A 366 11.93 26.84 31.03
N LYS A 367 12.36 25.57 30.97
CA LYS A 367 12.24 24.59 32.06
C LYS A 367 13.53 23.80 32.24
N THR A 368 13.60 23.04 33.33
CA THR A 368 14.80 22.33 33.77
C THR A 368 15.37 21.40 32.71
N ASN A 369 16.71 21.30 32.67
CA ASN A 369 17.48 20.45 31.75
C ASN A 369 17.18 20.67 30.25
N GLY A 370 16.58 21.80 29.87
CA GLY A 370 16.38 22.13 28.47
C GLY A 370 17.67 22.62 27.81
N ILE A 371 17.81 22.35 26.50
CA ILE A 371 18.97 22.75 25.70
C ILE A 371 18.49 23.45 24.44
N SER A 372 18.99 24.65 24.16
CA SER A 372 18.72 25.43 22.96
C SER A 372 20.02 25.95 22.38
N VAL A 373 20.38 25.50 21.17
CA VAL A 373 21.65 25.87 20.53
C VAL A 373 21.42 26.30 19.08
N GLY A 374 21.83 27.53 18.77
CA GLY A 374 21.68 28.16 17.46
C GLY A 374 20.93 29.49 17.57
N ASN A 375 20.35 29.99 16.47
CA ASN A 375 19.67 31.29 16.48
C ASN A 375 18.15 31.10 16.43
N HIS A 376 17.43 31.89 17.23
CA HIS A 376 15.98 31.83 17.42
C HIS A 376 15.47 30.44 17.86
N THR A 377 16.29 29.66 18.58
CA THR A 377 15.88 28.32 19.03
C THR A 377 15.08 28.38 20.33
N TYR A 378 14.21 27.40 20.54
CA TYR A 378 13.27 27.41 21.67
C TYR A 378 13.10 26.01 22.26
N SER A 379 13.38 25.87 23.55
CA SER A 379 13.13 24.68 24.37
C SER A 379 12.18 25.03 25.51
N GLY A 380 10.92 24.62 25.33
CA GLY A 380 9.77 25.10 26.10
C GLY A 380 9.52 24.38 27.42
N ASP A 381 9.92 23.12 27.53
CA ASP A 381 9.55 22.27 28.66
C ASP A 381 10.70 21.34 29.11
N GLN A 382 10.49 20.58 30.18
CA GLN A 382 11.52 19.78 30.84
C GLN A 382 12.20 18.82 29.85
N GLY A 383 13.53 18.89 29.80
CA GLY A 383 14.37 18.02 28.96
C GLY A 383 14.20 18.23 27.45
N SER A 384 13.54 19.30 27.02
CA SER A 384 13.40 19.62 25.59
C SER A 384 14.72 20.10 24.99
N VAL A 385 14.99 19.69 23.74
CA VAL A 385 16.23 19.99 23.02
C VAL A 385 15.92 20.62 21.67
N SER A 386 16.43 21.82 21.42
CA SER A 386 16.38 22.50 20.13
C SER A 386 17.78 22.81 19.62
N TYR A 387 18.05 22.50 18.36
CA TYR A 387 19.35 22.75 17.72
C TYR A 387 19.18 23.23 16.28
N GLY A 388 19.79 24.34 15.90
CA GLY A 388 19.81 24.85 14.52
C GLY A 388 19.27 26.29 14.38
N TYR A 389 18.49 26.55 13.34
CA TYR A 389 17.94 27.90 13.08
C TYR A 389 16.42 27.87 13.22
N ASN A 390 15.87 28.71 14.09
CA ASN A 390 14.43 28.81 14.33
C ASN A 390 13.79 27.44 14.67
N SER A 391 14.53 26.57 15.35
CA SER A 391 14.07 25.24 15.76
C SER A 391 13.39 25.30 17.12
N LYS A 392 12.23 24.64 17.26
CA LYS A 392 11.36 24.78 18.44
C LYS A 392 10.91 23.42 18.98
N ALA A 393 11.42 23.04 20.14
CA ALA A 393 10.99 21.88 20.90
C ALA A 393 10.12 22.36 22.08
N VAL A 394 8.80 22.20 21.98
CA VAL A 394 7.87 22.87 22.89
C VAL A 394 7.48 22.03 24.10
N GLY A 395 7.19 20.74 23.91
CA GLY A 395 6.74 19.85 24.99
C GLY A 395 7.85 19.08 25.69
N SER A 396 7.54 18.46 26.82
CA SER A 396 8.49 17.68 27.62
C SER A 396 9.16 16.57 26.79
N GLY A 397 10.48 16.45 26.90
CA GLY A 397 11.28 15.46 26.18
C GLY A 397 11.30 15.62 24.66
N ALA A 398 10.76 16.72 24.12
CA ALA A 398 10.74 16.96 22.68
C ALA A 398 12.14 17.31 22.15
N VAL A 399 12.44 16.86 20.93
CA VAL A 399 13.72 17.10 20.26
C VAL A 399 13.46 17.70 18.88
N ALA A 400 14.00 18.88 18.61
CA ALA A 400 13.90 19.54 17.32
C ALA A 400 15.30 19.91 16.80
N VAL A 401 15.66 19.42 15.62
CA VAL A 401 17.02 19.58 15.06
C VAL A 401 16.94 20.00 13.60
N GLY A 402 17.46 21.19 13.29
CA GLY A 402 17.64 21.70 11.93
C GLY A 402 17.09 23.11 11.73
N HIS A 403 16.67 23.39 10.50
CA HIS A 403 16.16 24.71 10.12
C HIS A 403 14.62 24.69 10.16
N GLN A 404 14.00 25.48 11.02
CA GLN A 404 12.55 25.50 11.21
C GLN A 404 11.97 24.11 11.57
N ALA A 405 12.75 23.31 12.33
CA ALA A 405 12.28 22.04 12.87
C ALA A 405 11.42 22.29 14.12
N VAL A 406 10.23 21.68 14.18
CA VAL A 406 9.25 21.89 15.25
C VAL A 406 8.83 20.56 15.85
N ALA A 407 8.92 20.43 17.16
CA ALA A 407 8.50 19.25 17.90
C ALA A 407 7.51 19.62 19.02
N SER A 408 6.45 18.83 19.17
CA SER A 408 5.47 18.94 20.26
C SER A 408 4.69 20.26 20.34
N ALA A 409 4.68 21.06 19.26
CA ALA A 409 4.04 22.37 19.23
C ALA A 409 2.62 22.32 18.65
N GLU A 410 1.72 23.14 19.20
CA GLU A 410 0.41 23.39 18.60
C GLU A 410 0.53 24.37 17.43
N LEU A 411 0.11 23.94 16.24
CA LEU A 411 0.03 24.82 15.08
C LEU A 411 -1.15 25.77 15.24
N ASN A 412 -0.98 27.03 14.83
CA ASN A 412 -2.11 27.94 14.79
C ASN A 412 -3.18 27.46 13.79
N LYS A 413 -4.42 27.94 13.96
CA LYS A 413 -5.56 27.46 13.18
C LYS A 413 -5.37 27.64 11.67
N GLU A 414 -4.81 28.77 11.25
CA GLU A 414 -4.57 29.06 9.84
C GLU A 414 -3.55 28.10 9.20
N ALA A 415 -2.42 27.85 9.86
CA ALA A 415 -1.38 26.94 9.38
C ALA A 415 -1.90 25.50 9.32
N ALA A 416 -2.63 25.06 10.36
CA ALA A 416 -3.24 23.74 10.38
C ALA A 416 -4.22 23.55 9.20
N THR A 417 -5.07 24.55 8.92
CA THR A 417 -6.01 24.52 7.80
C THR A 417 -5.29 24.50 6.44
N LYS A 418 -4.26 25.33 6.24
CA LYS A 418 -3.47 25.35 4.99
C LYS A 418 -2.78 24.01 4.74
N LEU A 419 -2.20 23.42 5.78
CA LEU A 419 -1.46 22.16 5.67
C LEU A 419 -2.40 20.98 5.40
N ASP A 420 -3.58 20.97 6.02
CA ASP A 420 -4.62 20.00 5.70
C ASP A 420 -5.16 20.16 4.26
N ALA A 421 -5.36 21.40 3.81
CA ALA A 421 -5.78 21.69 2.44
C ALA A 421 -4.74 21.22 1.41
N LEU A 422 -3.44 21.42 1.68
CA LEU A 422 -2.37 20.89 0.83
C LEU A 422 -2.32 19.36 0.84
N LEU A 423 -2.55 18.71 1.99
CA LEU A 423 -2.69 17.26 2.05
C LEU A 423 -3.86 16.77 1.18
N GLN A 424 -5.02 17.43 1.27
CA GLN A 424 -6.19 17.12 0.44
C GLN A 424 -5.93 17.34 -1.04
N TYR A 425 -5.20 18.39 -1.41
CA TYR A 425 -4.75 18.60 -2.79
C TYR A 425 -3.88 17.44 -3.28
N ARG A 426 -2.96 16.95 -2.44
CA ARG A 426 -2.09 15.82 -2.81
C ARG A 426 -2.88 14.54 -3.03
N ILE A 427 -3.92 14.31 -2.23
CA ILE A 427 -4.82 13.14 -2.32
C ILE A 427 -5.76 13.23 -3.53
N THR A 428 -6.51 14.33 -3.64
CA THR A 428 -7.65 14.45 -4.57
C THR A 428 -7.33 15.17 -5.88
N LYS A 429 -6.22 15.92 -5.94
CA LYS A 429 -5.89 16.88 -7.00
C LYS A 429 -6.94 17.99 -7.21
N ASN A 430 -7.90 18.14 -6.28
CA ASN A 430 -8.92 19.19 -6.37
C ASN A 430 -8.39 20.54 -5.89
N HIS A 431 -8.73 21.59 -6.65
CA HIS A 431 -8.34 22.96 -6.37
C HIS A 431 -9.47 23.72 -5.67
N THR A 432 -9.38 23.92 -4.35
CA THR A 432 -10.23 24.90 -3.65
C THR A 432 -9.69 26.33 -3.88
N PRO A 433 -10.48 27.41 -3.69
CA PRO A 433 -10.01 28.78 -3.88
C PRO A 433 -8.77 29.14 -3.05
N ASP A 434 -8.70 28.65 -1.81
CA ASP A 434 -7.54 28.85 -0.93
C ASP A 434 -6.30 28.12 -1.46
N ILE A 435 -6.48 26.88 -1.94
CA ILE A 435 -5.41 26.10 -2.59
C ILE A 435 -4.97 26.78 -3.89
N GLN A 436 -5.88 27.34 -4.69
CA GLN A 436 -5.51 28.07 -5.90
C GLN A 436 -4.65 29.28 -5.58
N THR A 437 -4.99 30.03 -4.55
CA THR A 437 -4.21 31.21 -4.13
C THR A 437 -2.82 30.81 -3.66
N ILE A 438 -2.73 29.77 -2.81
CA ILE A 438 -1.45 29.24 -2.33
C ILE A 438 -0.62 28.70 -3.49
N MET A 439 -1.22 27.88 -4.36
CA MET A 439 -0.55 27.29 -5.52
C MET A 439 -0.07 28.38 -6.50
N GLN A 440 -0.90 29.38 -6.83
CA GLN A 440 -0.49 30.52 -7.65
C GLN A 440 0.68 31.28 -7.04
N SER A 441 0.63 31.55 -5.73
CA SER A 441 1.70 32.24 -5.00
C SER A 441 3.01 31.44 -4.98
N SER A 442 2.91 30.11 -5.02
CA SER A 442 4.03 29.16 -5.13
C SER A 442 4.47 28.85 -6.56
N LYS A 443 3.94 29.55 -7.58
CA LYS A 443 4.18 29.25 -9.01
C LYS A 443 3.80 27.81 -9.40
N ASN A 444 2.74 27.30 -8.78
CA ASN A 444 2.21 25.95 -8.92
C ASN A 444 3.17 24.82 -8.51
N ASP A 445 4.13 25.12 -7.63
CA ASP A 445 5.03 24.12 -7.06
C ASP A 445 4.52 23.69 -5.67
N PRO A 446 4.08 22.42 -5.49
CA PRO A 446 3.60 21.91 -4.20
C PRO A 446 4.66 21.95 -3.09
N GLU A 447 5.94 21.81 -3.43
CA GLU A 447 7.04 21.89 -2.45
C GLU A 447 7.20 23.33 -1.96
N ALA A 448 7.21 24.29 -2.89
CA ALA A 448 7.23 25.71 -2.56
C ALA A 448 5.95 26.13 -1.79
N ALA A 449 4.78 25.59 -2.16
CA ALA A 449 3.53 25.84 -1.45
C ALA A 449 3.61 25.41 0.02
N LEU A 450 4.20 24.24 0.28
CA LEU A 450 4.38 23.75 1.65
C LEU A 450 5.37 24.60 2.44
N GLU A 451 6.45 25.02 1.79
CA GLU A 451 7.44 25.92 2.38
C GLU A 451 6.83 27.29 2.74
N MET A 452 5.90 27.79 1.90
CA MET A 452 5.16 29.04 2.15
C MET A 452 4.18 28.96 3.31
N VAL A 453 3.72 27.78 3.73
CA VAL A 453 2.84 27.64 4.90
C VAL A 453 3.58 28.04 6.19
N ASN A 454 4.92 27.89 6.23
CA ASN A 454 5.80 28.25 7.37
C ASN A 454 5.06 28.23 8.72
N PRO A 455 4.73 27.03 9.25
CA PRO A 455 3.68 26.87 10.23
C PRO A 455 3.93 27.72 11.45
N GLN A 456 3.11 28.75 11.61
CA GLN A 456 3.12 29.59 12.79
C GLN A 456 2.61 28.76 13.96
N ILE A 457 3.39 28.74 15.04
CA ILE A 457 3.06 28.03 16.28
C ILE A 457 2.14 28.94 17.10
N ASP A 458 1.11 28.38 17.70
CA ASP A 458 0.19 29.11 18.57
C ASP A 458 0.90 29.56 19.87
N THR A 459 0.45 30.67 20.46
CA THR A 459 1.12 31.29 21.61
C THR A 459 0.16 31.48 22.80
N TYR A 460 0.69 31.41 24.02
CA TYR A 460 -0.07 31.68 25.24
C TYR A 460 0.01 33.16 25.63
N ASN A 461 -1.07 33.91 25.45
CA ASN A 461 -1.11 35.33 25.79
C ASN A 461 -1.61 35.53 27.24
N ASP A 462 -0.66 35.68 28.16
CA ASP A 462 -0.89 36.17 29.53
C ASP A 462 0.36 36.94 29.98
N ASN A 463 0.16 38.02 30.74
CA ASN A 463 1.21 38.88 31.29
C ASN A 463 2.23 38.12 32.17
N ALA A 464 1.85 36.97 32.74
CA ALA A 464 2.75 36.12 33.52
C ALA A 464 3.77 35.31 32.67
N HIS A 465 3.60 35.28 31.34
CA HIS A 465 4.34 34.40 30.43
C HIS A 465 5.08 35.19 29.33
N ILE A 466 5.39 36.46 29.59
CA ILE A 466 6.19 37.33 28.73
C ILE A 466 7.66 36.93 28.88
N ILE A 467 8.27 36.48 27.79
CA ILE A 467 9.68 36.09 27.76
C ILE A 467 10.58 37.29 27.39
N ARG A 468 10.05 38.25 26.62
CA ARG A 468 10.76 39.45 26.21
C ARG A 468 9.81 40.58 25.88
N VAL A 469 10.24 41.80 26.20
CA VAL A 469 9.63 43.05 25.78
C VAL A 469 10.55 43.73 24.78
N LYS A 470 10.17 43.71 23.51
CA LYS A 470 10.95 44.31 22.42
C LYS A 470 10.43 45.72 22.16
N ASN A 471 11.28 46.72 22.37
CA ASN A 471 10.98 48.10 22.03
C ASN A 471 11.56 48.40 20.65
N VAL A 472 10.70 48.55 19.65
CA VAL A 472 11.10 48.86 18.28
C VAL A 472 11.01 50.37 18.08
N VAL A 473 12.08 51.01 17.63
CA VAL A 473 12.07 52.43 17.26
C VAL A 473 11.02 52.67 16.17
N GLN A 474 10.06 53.57 16.45
CA GLN A 474 9.06 53.98 15.48
C GLN A 474 9.72 54.84 14.41
N LYS A 475 9.35 54.56 13.17
CA LYS A 475 9.79 55.32 12.01
C LYS A 475 8.57 55.85 11.27
N ASP A 476 8.68 57.07 10.74
CA ASP A 476 7.65 57.69 9.91
C ASP A 476 7.58 56.99 8.53
N SER A 477 6.65 57.41 7.67
CA SER A 477 6.48 56.87 6.32
C SER A 477 7.67 57.08 5.39
N HIS A 478 8.66 57.90 5.78
CA HIS A 478 9.89 58.18 5.04
C HIS A 478 11.10 57.42 5.63
N GLY A 479 10.91 56.65 6.70
CA GLY A 479 11.96 55.86 7.36
C GLY A 479 12.80 56.63 8.38
N ASN A 480 12.44 57.87 8.72
CA ASN A 480 13.10 58.64 9.77
C ASN A 480 12.59 58.22 11.15
N ILE A 481 13.44 58.31 12.17
CA ILE A 481 13.04 58.05 13.56
C ILE A 481 11.99 59.07 13.98
N GLU A 482 10.84 58.59 14.47
CA GLU A 482 9.90 59.44 15.19
C GLU A 482 10.45 59.71 16.58
N TRP A 483 10.46 60.97 17.00
CA TRP A 483 10.96 61.36 18.31
C TRP A 483 9.81 61.61 19.27
N ALA A 484 9.99 61.20 20.52
CA ALA A 484 9.01 61.36 21.60
C ALA A 484 9.03 62.77 22.21
N ASN A 485 10.04 63.57 21.88
CA ASN A 485 10.23 64.94 22.36
C ASN A 485 10.80 65.87 21.28
N ASP A 486 10.56 67.17 21.43
CA ASP A 486 11.00 68.21 20.47
C ASP A 486 12.53 68.39 20.42
N ALA A 487 13.24 67.92 21.46
CA ALA A 487 14.70 67.97 21.53
C ALA A 487 15.40 66.87 20.71
N HIS A 488 14.65 65.93 20.10
CA HIS A 488 15.19 64.80 19.35
C HIS A 488 16.22 63.96 20.15
N THR A 489 15.94 63.71 21.43
CA THR A 489 16.83 62.93 22.30
C THR A 489 16.27 61.54 22.65
N VAL A 490 14.97 61.32 22.50
CA VAL A 490 14.32 60.02 22.79
C VAL A 490 13.47 59.57 21.61
N PRO A 491 13.78 58.44 20.94
CA PRO A 491 12.91 57.87 19.92
C PRO A 491 11.55 57.46 20.50
N LYS A 492 10.47 57.55 19.72
CA LYS A 492 9.23 56.85 20.04
C LYS A 492 9.46 55.35 19.86
N PHE A 493 8.90 54.55 20.75
CA PHE A 493 8.99 53.09 20.67
C PHE A 493 7.63 52.45 20.45
N LYS A 494 7.61 51.35 19.71
CA LYS A 494 6.50 50.42 19.63
C LYS A 494 6.89 49.17 20.40
N THR A 495 6.19 48.92 21.49
CA THR A 495 6.39 47.74 22.35
C THR A 495 5.75 46.51 21.71
N SER A 496 6.52 45.43 21.54
CA SER A 496 6.00 44.10 21.19
C SER A 496 6.41 43.06 22.22
N TYR A 497 5.47 42.20 22.59
CA TYR A 497 5.65 41.16 23.59
C TYR A 497 5.89 39.82 22.90
N GLU A 498 6.88 39.07 23.40
CA GLU A 498 7.12 37.69 22.98
C GLU A 498 6.59 36.75 24.07
N TYR A 499 5.70 35.84 23.67
CA TYR A 499 4.99 34.92 24.55
C TYR A 499 5.49 33.48 24.39
N MET A 500 5.15 32.65 25.37
CA MET A 500 5.39 31.21 25.34
C MET A 500 4.63 30.52 24.20
N LEU A 501 5.24 29.51 23.62
CA LEU A 501 4.64 28.65 22.60
C LEU A 501 3.73 27.61 23.24
N LYS A 502 2.60 27.32 22.58
CA LYS A 502 1.60 26.37 23.06
C LYS A 502 2.01 24.93 22.74
N GLU A 503 2.01 24.09 23.76
CA GLU A 503 2.30 22.66 23.67
C GLU A 503 1.09 21.88 23.12
N LYS A 504 1.33 20.93 22.22
CA LYS A 504 0.31 19.97 21.76
C LYS A 504 0.55 18.54 22.28
N GLY A 505 1.80 18.15 22.54
CA GLY A 505 2.15 16.79 22.95
C GLY A 505 3.55 16.67 23.53
N LYS A 506 3.98 15.46 23.86
CA LYS A 506 5.28 15.19 24.52
C LYS A 506 6.15 14.21 23.75
N ASN A 507 7.46 14.19 24.01
CA ASN A 507 8.42 13.24 23.45
C ASN A 507 8.47 13.18 21.91
N ALA A 508 8.08 14.25 21.22
CA ALA A 508 8.13 14.29 19.76
C ALA A 508 9.56 14.55 19.27
N VAL A 509 9.93 14.00 18.12
CA VAL A 509 11.26 14.18 17.51
C VAL A 509 11.10 14.71 16.09
N SER A 510 11.72 15.85 15.79
CA SER A 510 11.76 16.43 14.44
C SER A 510 13.20 16.68 14.00
N VAL A 511 13.59 16.16 12.83
CA VAL A 511 14.96 16.30 12.30
C VAL A 511 14.94 16.63 10.80
N GLY A 512 15.46 17.80 10.42
CA GLY A 512 15.52 18.24 9.03
C GLY A 512 15.23 19.72 8.82
N ARG A 513 14.86 20.09 7.59
CA ARG A 513 14.48 21.45 7.19
C ARG A 513 12.96 21.52 7.05
N ASN A 514 12.31 22.48 7.70
CA ASN A 514 10.86 22.65 7.66
C ASN A 514 10.14 21.33 7.99
N VAL A 515 10.36 20.82 9.20
CA VAL A 515 9.88 19.50 9.64
C VAL A 515 9.04 19.64 10.89
N TRP A 516 7.93 18.91 10.98
CA TRP A 516 6.96 19.07 12.05
C TRP A 516 6.59 17.72 12.66
N ALA A 517 6.85 17.52 13.94
CA ALA A 517 6.32 16.41 14.72
C ALA A 517 5.43 16.99 15.82
N THR A 518 4.12 17.05 15.61
CA THR A 518 3.19 17.78 16.51
C THR A 518 2.36 16.88 17.41
N GLY A 519 2.24 15.59 17.11
CA GLY A 519 1.60 14.60 17.99
C GLY A 519 2.51 14.17 19.15
N THR A 520 1.92 13.60 20.19
CA THR A 520 2.67 12.98 21.30
C THR A 520 3.41 11.74 20.81
N GLY A 521 4.70 11.62 21.10
CA GLY A 521 5.55 10.50 20.64
C GLY A 521 5.77 10.46 19.13
N ALA A 522 5.36 11.51 18.41
CA ALA A 522 5.48 11.57 16.96
C ALA A 522 6.94 11.77 16.53
N VAL A 523 7.34 11.16 15.41
CA VAL A 523 8.69 11.29 14.86
C VAL A 523 8.60 11.70 13.40
N ALA A 524 9.19 12.84 13.06
CA ALA A 524 9.27 13.35 11.70
C ALA A 524 10.73 13.57 11.29
N VAL A 525 11.19 12.93 10.23
CA VAL A 525 12.56 13.09 9.71
C VAL A 525 12.51 13.28 8.20
N GLY A 526 13.24 14.27 7.72
CA GLY A 526 13.27 14.63 6.30
C GLY A 526 12.67 16.01 6.04
N SER A 527 13.10 16.64 4.95
CA SER A 527 12.61 17.98 4.59
C SER A 527 11.10 17.96 4.37
N LEU A 528 10.38 18.97 4.86
CA LEU A 528 8.95 19.14 4.58
C LEU A 528 8.06 17.98 5.10
N SER A 529 8.55 17.14 6.01
CA SER A 529 7.77 16.03 6.58
C SER A 529 6.93 16.46 7.78
N TRP A 530 5.77 15.80 7.95
CA TRP A 530 4.83 16.10 9.01
C TRP A 530 4.27 14.83 9.67
N ALA A 531 4.58 14.63 10.95
CA ALA A 531 3.93 13.65 11.82
C ALA A 531 2.94 14.38 12.76
N ALA A 532 1.66 14.34 12.43
CA ALA A 532 0.62 15.12 13.11
C ALA A 532 -0.15 14.33 14.18
N GLY A 533 -0.27 13.02 13.98
CA GLY A 533 -0.97 12.10 14.90
C GLY A 533 -0.09 11.64 16.04
N ASP A 534 -0.70 11.20 17.14
CA ASP A 534 0.05 10.62 18.25
C ASP A 534 0.68 9.28 17.83
N ASN A 535 1.91 9.04 18.29
CA ASN A 535 2.78 7.92 17.91
C ASN A 535 2.99 7.77 16.40
N ALA A 536 2.77 8.83 15.62
CA ALA A 536 2.93 8.80 14.17
C ALA A 536 4.41 8.87 13.79
N LEU A 537 4.81 8.11 12.77
CA LEU A 537 6.17 8.11 12.21
C LEU A 537 6.14 8.59 10.76
N ALA A 538 6.84 9.68 10.44
CA ALA A 538 7.01 10.19 9.08
C ALA A 538 8.50 10.29 8.73
N LEU A 539 9.04 9.31 8.00
CA LEU A 539 10.42 9.30 7.54
C LEU A 539 10.48 9.45 6.02
N GLY A 540 11.03 10.57 5.54
CA GLY A 540 11.17 10.87 4.12
C GLY A 540 10.82 12.33 3.80
N GLU A 541 11.40 12.85 2.73
CA GLU A 541 11.02 14.18 2.21
C GLU A 541 9.52 14.21 1.91
N MET A 542 8.79 15.20 2.44
CA MET A 542 7.34 15.33 2.25
C MET A 542 6.55 14.08 2.68
N ALA A 543 6.99 13.35 3.71
CA ALA A 543 6.21 12.27 4.33
C ALA A 543 5.13 12.85 5.27
N TYR A 544 3.89 12.36 5.19
CA TYR A 544 2.76 12.88 6.00
C TYR A 544 2.05 11.77 6.77
N ALA A 545 2.32 11.67 8.06
CA ALA A 545 1.67 10.74 8.97
C ALA A 545 0.67 11.51 9.85
N LYS A 546 -0.59 11.59 9.40
CA LYS A 546 -1.64 12.38 10.07
C LYS A 546 -2.42 11.56 11.09
N GLY A 547 -2.62 10.28 10.83
CA GLY A 547 -3.38 9.40 11.71
C GLY A 547 -2.64 9.05 13.00
N GLU A 548 -3.38 8.77 14.07
CA GLU A 548 -2.82 8.14 15.27
C GLU A 548 -2.21 6.77 14.93
N ASN A 549 -1.03 6.46 15.48
CA ASN A 549 -0.25 5.24 15.21
C ASN A 549 0.00 5.00 13.70
N SER A 550 -0.01 6.07 12.88
CA SER A 550 0.25 5.96 11.45
C SER A 550 1.75 5.95 11.15
N LEU A 551 2.15 5.30 10.07
CA LEU A 551 3.55 5.14 9.70
C LEU A 551 3.75 5.42 8.21
N VAL A 552 4.69 6.31 7.90
CA VAL A 552 5.13 6.66 6.55
C VAL A 552 6.63 6.48 6.43
N LEU A 553 7.07 5.65 5.48
CA LEU A 553 8.48 5.49 5.10
C LEU A 553 8.64 5.70 3.60
N GLY A 554 9.13 6.87 3.19
CA GLY A 554 9.38 7.19 1.79
C GLY A 554 9.04 8.62 1.42
N ARG A 555 9.68 9.11 0.34
CA ARG A 555 9.40 10.44 -0.19
C ARG A 555 7.94 10.55 -0.59
N SER A 556 7.29 11.65 -0.20
CA SER A 556 5.92 11.96 -0.62
C SER A 556 4.87 10.94 -0.15
N GLY A 557 5.17 10.05 0.80
CA GLY A 557 4.18 9.11 1.33
C GLY A 557 3.11 9.79 2.18
N ILE A 558 1.91 9.20 2.26
CA ILE A 558 0.76 9.72 3.01
C ILE A 558 0.11 8.58 3.79
N ALA A 559 -0.03 8.74 5.10
CA ALA A 559 -0.81 7.87 5.98
C ALA A 559 -1.80 8.76 6.78
N ALA A 560 -3.03 8.88 6.30
CA ALA A 560 -3.96 9.92 6.74
C ALA A 560 -4.89 9.48 7.88
N ALA A 561 -5.17 8.18 8.00
CA ALA A 561 -6.11 7.61 8.97
C ALA A 561 -5.41 6.84 10.09
N LYS A 562 -6.15 6.53 11.17
CA LYS A 562 -5.62 5.80 12.32
C LYS A 562 -5.09 4.41 11.91
N ASN A 563 -3.97 4.00 12.49
CA ASN A 563 -3.28 2.74 12.23
C ASN A 563 -2.91 2.50 10.74
N SER A 564 -2.87 3.56 9.91
CA SER A 564 -2.54 3.42 8.49
C SER A 564 -1.03 3.33 8.27
N LEU A 565 -0.64 2.54 7.28
CA LEU A 565 0.75 2.21 6.96
C LEU A 565 1.04 2.55 5.49
N ALA A 566 2.02 3.41 5.23
CA ALA A 566 2.46 3.78 3.90
C ALA A 566 3.99 3.61 3.76
N ILE A 567 4.45 2.67 2.94
CA ILE A 567 5.87 2.43 2.70
C ILE A 567 6.15 2.50 1.19
N GLY A 568 6.99 3.45 0.78
CA GLY A 568 7.37 3.65 -0.62
C GLY A 568 7.25 5.11 -1.05
N VAL A 569 7.80 5.41 -2.24
CA VAL A 569 7.68 6.74 -2.83
C VAL A 569 6.23 6.94 -3.28
N ASN A 570 5.59 8.02 -2.84
CA ASN A 570 4.21 8.35 -3.19
C ASN A 570 3.18 7.24 -2.81
N SER A 571 3.50 6.41 -1.80
CA SER A 571 2.55 5.44 -1.23
C SER A 571 1.50 6.15 -0.39
N THR A 572 0.22 5.82 -0.57
CA THR A 572 -0.91 6.53 0.01
C THR A 572 -1.87 5.57 0.72
N ALA A 573 -1.97 5.66 2.05
CA ALA A 573 -2.90 4.92 2.89
C ALA A 573 -3.90 5.89 3.55
N LEU A 574 -5.18 5.85 3.15
CA LEU A 574 -6.19 6.83 3.57
C LEU A 574 -7.29 6.24 4.44
N GLY A 575 -7.53 4.93 4.37
CA GLY A 575 -8.55 4.26 5.18
C GLY A 575 -8.03 3.86 6.57
N LEU A 576 -8.97 3.65 7.50
CA LEU A 576 -8.68 3.12 8.84
C LEU A 576 -7.95 1.78 8.73
N SER A 577 -6.77 1.66 9.35
CA SER A 577 -5.92 0.45 9.27
C SER A 577 -5.53 0.03 7.84
N ALA A 578 -5.54 0.96 6.88
CA ALA A 578 -5.13 0.68 5.50
C ALA A 578 -3.60 0.52 5.38
N THR A 579 -3.15 -0.35 4.48
CA THR A 579 -1.73 -0.62 4.21
C THR A 579 -1.39 -0.38 2.74
N ALA A 580 -0.49 0.54 2.44
CA ALA A 580 0.02 0.82 1.10
C ALA A 580 1.54 0.61 1.06
N MET A 581 2.02 -0.36 0.32
CA MET A 581 3.44 -0.74 0.28
C MET A 581 3.95 -0.88 -1.17
N GLY A 582 4.70 0.11 -1.63
CA GLY A 582 5.26 0.17 -2.98
C GLY A 582 5.31 1.60 -3.52
N VAL A 583 5.90 1.79 -4.70
CA VAL A 583 5.89 3.09 -5.37
C VAL A 583 4.50 3.35 -5.94
N ASN A 584 3.93 4.54 -5.71
CA ASN A 584 2.59 4.94 -6.18
C ASN A 584 1.45 4.01 -5.75
N THR A 585 1.57 3.28 -4.64
CA THR A 585 0.49 2.43 -4.13
C THR A 585 -0.62 3.25 -3.48
N ALA A 586 -1.86 2.81 -3.63
CA ALA A 586 -3.02 3.45 -3.03
C ALA A 586 -3.89 2.44 -2.26
N ALA A 587 -4.01 2.59 -0.95
CA ALA A 587 -4.97 1.87 -0.11
C ALA A 587 -5.93 2.91 0.50
N THR A 588 -7.04 3.19 -0.18
CA THR A 588 -7.86 4.36 0.11
C THR A 588 -9.08 4.10 0.98
N ALA A 589 -9.45 2.83 1.18
CA ALA A 589 -10.62 2.42 1.96
C ALA A 589 -10.22 1.71 3.26
N ASP A 590 -11.17 1.60 4.18
CA ASP A 590 -10.94 1.01 5.50
C ASP A 590 -10.52 -0.46 5.37
N GLN A 591 -9.51 -0.84 6.16
CA GLN A 591 -8.93 -2.18 6.21
C GLN A 591 -8.43 -2.70 4.85
N SER A 592 -8.16 -1.80 3.88
CA SER A 592 -7.66 -2.20 2.57
C SER A 592 -6.13 -2.33 2.55
N ALA A 593 -5.60 -3.18 1.67
CA ALA A 593 -4.16 -3.42 1.55
C ALA A 593 -3.71 -3.42 0.08
N ALA A 594 -2.80 -2.53 -0.30
CA ALA A 594 -2.20 -2.45 -1.63
C ALA A 594 -0.69 -2.66 -1.54
N ILE A 595 -0.16 -3.73 -2.14
CA ILE A 595 1.25 -4.11 -2.07
C ILE A 595 1.79 -4.39 -3.48
N GLY A 596 2.80 -3.63 -3.92
CA GLY A 596 3.39 -3.67 -5.26
C GLY A 596 3.28 -2.34 -5.99
N ALA A 597 4.22 -2.00 -6.88
CA ALA A 597 4.19 -0.69 -7.55
C ALA A 597 2.86 -0.45 -8.29
N ASN A 598 2.27 0.74 -8.12
CA ASN A 598 0.95 1.13 -8.63
C ASN A 598 -0.23 0.24 -8.19
N ALA A 599 -0.07 -0.64 -7.19
CA ALA A 599 -1.19 -1.41 -6.66
C ALA A 599 -2.25 -0.49 -6.04
N SER A 600 -3.53 -0.82 -6.22
CA SER A 600 -4.67 0.00 -5.83
C SER A 600 -5.74 -0.84 -5.13
N ALA A 601 -6.02 -0.56 -3.86
CA ALA A 601 -7.06 -1.19 -3.06
C ALA A 601 -8.04 -0.12 -2.57
N THR A 602 -9.10 0.10 -3.35
CA THR A 602 -10.03 1.24 -3.20
C THR A 602 -11.35 0.90 -2.53
N ALA A 603 -11.62 -0.40 -2.32
CA ALA A 603 -12.82 -0.88 -1.63
C ALA A 603 -12.51 -1.35 -0.20
N SER A 604 -13.53 -1.31 0.66
CA SER A 604 -13.39 -1.71 2.07
C SER A 604 -12.99 -3.19 2.17
N GLN A 605 -12.03 -3.49 3.05
CA GLN A 605 -11.51 -4.85 3.26
C GLN A 605 -10.92 -5.50 1.99
N SER A 606 -10.58 -4.70 0.96
CA SER A 606 -10.01 -5.22 -0.28
C SER A 606 -8.49 -5.33 -0.22
N MET A 607 -7.91 -6.23 -1.01
CA MET A 607 -6.48 -6.46 -1.01
C MET A 607 -5.94 -6.60 -2.45
N ALA A 608 -5.03 -5.72 -2.86
CA ALA A 608 -4.31 -5.77 -4.12
C ALA A 608 -2.85 -6.16 -3.88
N LEU A 609 -2.43 -7.33 -4.38
CA LEU A 609 -1.08 -7.88 -4.21
C LEU A 609 -0.41 -8.11 -5.58
N GLY A 610 0.37 -7.15 -6.04
CA GLY A 610 1.09 -7.22 -7.31
C GLY A 610 1.30 -5.84 -7.94
N VAL A 611 2.27 -5.73 -8.84
CA VAL A 611 2.45 -4.51 -9.64
C VAL A 611 1.21 -4.29 -10.50
N ASP A 612 0.65 -3.07 -10.49
CA ASP A 612 -0.59 -2.71 -11.19
C ASP A 612 -1.83 -3.57 -10.80
N ALA A 613 -1.82 -4.24 -9.64
CA ALA A 613 -2.99 -4.98 -9.16
C ALA A 613 -4.09 -4.01 -8.66
N GLU A 614 -5.36 -4.28 -8.97
CA GLU A 614 -6.50 -3.43 -8.64
C GLU A 614 -7.60 -4.23 -7.92
N ALA A 615 -7.90 -3.85 -6.68
CA ALA A 615 -8.95 -4.43 -5.85
C ALA A 615 -10.01 -3.38 -5.49
N ASP A 616 -11.00 -3.24 -6.38
CA ASP A 616 -12.10 -2.26 -6.34
C ASP A 616 -13.44 -2.86 -5.86
N LEU A 617 -13.47 -4.15 -5.53
CA LEU A 617 -14.62 -4.83 -4.93
C LEU A 617 -14.39 -5.08 -3.43
N ALA A 618 -15.42 -4.81 -2.60
CA ALA A 618 -15.31 -4.98 -1.15
C ALA A 618 -15.02 -6.44 -0.77
N ASN A 619 -14.24 -6.63 0.31
CA ASN A 619 -13.88 -7.94 0.87
C ASN A 619 -13.31 -8.93 -0.19
N SER A 620 -12.61 -8.39 -1.19
CA SER A 620 -12.07 -9.14 -2.33
C SER A 620 -10.56 -8.93 -2.48
N ILE A 621 -9.89 -9.87 -3.13
CA ILE A 621 -8.43 -9.92 -3.27
C ILE A 621 -8.05 -10.01 -4.75
N ALA A 622 -7.18 -9.12 -5.24
CA ALA A 622 -6.51 -9.24 -6.54
C ALA A 622 -5.04 -9.67 -6.32
N ILE A 623 -4.63 -10.82 -6.87
CA ILE A 623 -3.29 -11.40 -6.67
C ILE A 623 -2.57 -11.57 -8.01
N GLY A 624 -1.40 -10.96 -8.15
CA GLY A 624 -0.54 -11.01 -9.33
C GLY A 624 -0.46 -9.68 -10.08
N VAL A 625 0.53 -9.57 -10.98
CA VAL A 625 0.77 -8.35 -11.78
C VAL A 625 -0.42 -8.07 -12.70
N GLY A 626 -1.01 -6.87 -12.63
CA GLY A 626 -2.16 -6.50 -13.45
C GLY A 626 -3.45 -7.28 -13.16
N SER A 627 -3.54 -7.96 -12.01
CA SER A 627 -4.79 -8.63 -11.60
C SER A 627 -5.85 -7.62 -11.19
N LYS A 628 -7.12 -7.90 -11.50
CA LYS A 628 -8.24 -7.03 -11.18
C LYS A 628 -9.42 -7.82 -10.60
N THR A 629 -10.10 -7.25 -9.60
CA THR A 629 -11.40 -7.77 -9.13
C THR A 629 -12.52 -7.40 -10.10
N ASP A 630 -12.51 -7.92 -11.33
CA ASP A 630 -13.43 -7.58 -12.42
C ASP A 630 -14.92 -7.87 -12.16
N TYR A 631 -15.28 -8.42 -10.99
CA TYR A 631 -16.65 -8.70 -10.59
C TYR A 631 -17.32 -7.44 -10.01
N THR A 632 -18.58 -7.21 -10.36
CA THR A 632 -19.42 -6.20 -9.69
C THR A 632 -20.17 -6.81 -8.50
N GLU A 633 -20.70 -5.96 -7.60
CA GLU A 633 -21.62 -6.42 -6.55
C GLU A 633 -22.82 -7.19 -7.10
N LYS A 634 -23.29 -6.83 -8.31
CA LYS A 634 -24.36 -7.56 -8.98
C LYS A 634 -23.92 -8.94 -9.43
N ASP A 635 -22.70 -9.09 -9.95
CA ASP A 635 -22.17 -10.38 -10.39
C ASP A 635 -21.94 -11.32 -9.20
N LEU A 636 -21.54 -10.77 -8.05
CA LEU A 636 -21.46 -11.53 -6.80
C LEU A 636 -22.80 -12.18 -6.45
N THR A 637 -23.93 -11.49 -6.63
CA THR A 637 -25.26 -12.03 -6.28
C THR A 637 -25.81 -13.09 -7.24
N GLN A 638 -25.16 -13.32 -8.40
CA GLN A 638 -25.65 -14.30 -9.37
C GLN A 638 -25.28 -15.72 -8.96
N ASP A 639 -26.18 -16.67 -9.23
CA ASP A 639 -25.89 -18.09 -9.06
C ASP A 639 -24.73 -18.51 -9.97
N GLY A 640 -23.87 -19.40 -9.45
CA GLY A 640 -22.83 -20.03 -10.25
C GLY A 640 -23.41 -20.75 -11.47
N TRP A 641 -22.63 -20.82 -12.55
CA TRP A 641 -23.05 -21.45 -13.80
C TRP A 641 -23.52 -22.90 -13.59
N ALA A 642 -24.69 -23.24 -14.16
CA ALA A 642 -25.28 -24.56 -14.13
C ALA A 642 -25.56 -25.06 -15.56
N PRO A 643 -25.22 -26.31 -15.92
CA PRO A 643 -25.65 -26.88 -17.18
C PRO A 643 -27.19 -27.01 -17.26
N ARG A 644 -27.74 -27.10 -18.48
CA ARG A 644 -29.19 -27.18 -18.71
C ARG A 644 -29.78 -28.41 -18.00
N ASN A 645 -30.70 -28.19 -17.06
CA ASN A 645 -31.30 -29.18 -16.15
C ASN A 645 -30.43 -29.66 -14.97
N ALA A 646 -29.25 -29.09 -14.74
CA ALA A 646 -28.50 -29.31 -13.52
C ALA A 646 -29.00 -28.38 -12.40
N ILE A 647 -29.02 -28.90 -11.18
CA ILE A 647 -29.34 -28.12 -9.98
C ILE A 647 -28.01 -27.68 -9.38
N THR A 648 -27.72 -26.38 -9.42
CA THR A 648 -26.64 -25.80 -8.61
C THR A 648 -27.12 -25.60 -7.18
N PHE A 649 -26.22 -25.88 -6.24
CA PHE A 649 -26.43 -25.65 -4.81
C PHE A 649 -25.50 -24.50 -4.41
N PRO A 650 -26.01 -23.29 -4.15
CA PRO A 650 -25.19 -22.23 -3.58
C PRO A 650 -24.76 -22.66 -2.18
N SER A 651 -23.46 -22.88 -1.98
CA SER A 651 -22.89 -23.36 -0.71
C SER A 651 -22.31 -22.25 0.17
N SER A 652 -22.28 -21.00 -0.30
CA SER A 652 -21.71 -19.87 0.42
C SER A 652 -22.50 -18.58 0.19
N THR A 653 -22.56 -17.74 1.23
CA THR A 653 -22.88 -16.31 1.07
C THR A 653 -21.79 -15.68 0.21
N GLN A 654 -22.16 -15.03 -0.89
CA GLN A 654 -21.21 -14.39 -1.81
C GLN A 654 -20.69 -13.10 -1.14
N VAL A 655 -19.55 -13.20 -0.44
CA VAL A 655 -18.99 -12.10 0.37
C VAL A 655 -17.82 -11.38 -0.31
N GLY A 656 -17.31 -11.88 -1.43
CA GLY A 656 -16.17 -11.32 -2.16
C GLY A 656 -15.53 -12.36 -3.09
N VAL A 657 -14.51 -11.96 -3.86
CA VAL A 657 -13.76 -12.84 -4.78
C VAL A 657 -12.26 -12.79 -4.54
N VAL A 658 -11.57 -13.87 -4.91
CA VAL A 658 -10.10 -13.86 -5.09
C VAL A 658 -9.82 -13.93 -6.58
N SER A 659 -9.43 -12.81 -7.17
CA SER A 659 -9.00 -12.73 -8.55
C SER A 659 -7.50 -13.01 -8.67
N VAL A 660 -7.14 -13.95 -9.54
CA VAL A 660 -5.75 -14.31 -9.84
C VAL A 660 -5.28 -13.76 -11.20
N GLY A 661 -6.06 -12.86 -11.81
CA GLY A 661 -5.81 -12.31 -13.15
C GLY A 661 -6.78 -11.19 -13.47
N SER A 662 -7.08 -11.01 -14.74
CA SER A 662 -8.15 -10.14 -15.23
C SER A 662 -8.79 -10.79 -16.46
N ILE A 663 -9.93 -10.28 -16.91
CA ILE A 663 -10.62 -10.78 -18.11
C ILE A 663 -9.65 -10.75 -19.31
N GLY A 664 -9.39 -11.93 -19.91
CA GLY A 664 -8.44 -12.11 -21.02
C GLY A 664 -6.98 -12.26 -20.60
N SER A 665 -6.69 -12.24 -19.29
CA SER A 665 -5.36 -12.43 -18.69
C SER A 665 -5.45 -13.40 -17.50
N GLU A 666 -6.11 -14.54 -17.70
CA GLU A 666 -6.32 -15.55 -16.66
C GLU A 666 -5.03 -16.29 -16.30
N ARG A 667 -4.94 -16.78 -15.05
CA ARG A 667 -3.81 -17.58 -14.56
C ARG A 667 -4.22 -19.00 -14.19
N ARG A 668 -3.30 -19.93 -14.42
CA ARG A 668 -3.40 -21.29 -13.89
C ARG A 668 -3.05 -21.29 -12.40
N ILE A 669 -3.91 -21.89 -11.59
CA ILE A 669 -3.63 -22.20 -10.18
C ILE A 669 -3.04 -23.62 -10.14
N SER A 670 -1.80 -23.76 -9.67
CA SER A 670 -1.07 -25.04 -9.65
C SER A 670 -0.86 -25.54 -8.23
N ASN A 671 -0.55 -26.83 -8.08
CA ASN A 671 -0.36 -27.51 -6.78
C ASN A 671 -1.63 -27.53 -5.89
N VAL A 672 -2.80 -27.65 -6.51
CA VAL A 672 -4.09 -27.79 -5.82
C VAL A 672 -4.35 -29.27 -5.51
N ALA A 673 -4.36 -29.63 -4.23
CA ALA A 673 -4.75 -30.96 -3.76
C ALA A 673 -6.25 -31.21 -4.06
N SER A 674 -6.66 -32.48 -4.13
CA SER A 674 -8.06 -32.82 -4.42
C SER A 674 -8.98 -32.37 -3.30
N GLY A 675 -10.05 -31.64 -3.65
CA GLY A 675 -11.03 -31.12 -2.70
C GLY A 675 -11.83 -32.23 -2.02
N TYR A 676 -12.19 -32.02 -0.75
CA TYR A 676 -12.96 -32.96 0.06
C TYR A 676 -14.36 -32.43 0.39
N ARG A 677 -14.49 -31.14 0.69
CA ARG A 677 -15.78 -30.46 0.98
C ARG A 677 -16.39 -29.88 -0.30
N ASP A 678 -17.69 -29.58 -0.24
CA ASP A 678 -18.45 -29.00 -1.36
C ASP A 678 -17.95 -27.59 -1.78
N THR A 679 -17.20 -26.89 -0.91
CA THR A 679 -16.63 -25.56 -1.17
C THR A 679 -15.15 -25.58 -1.52
N ASP A 680 -14.54 -26.76 -1.63
CA ASP A 680 -13.12 -26.88 -2.01
C ASP A 680 -12.95 -26.74 -3.53
N ALA A 681 -11.79 -26.25 -3.97
CA ALA A 681 -11.46 -26.23 -5.39
C ALA A 681 -11.29 -27.65 -5.93
N VAL A 682 -11.79 -27.90 -7.14
CA VAL A 682 -11.61 -29.17 -7.86
C VAL A 682 -10.35 -29.11 -8.70
N ASN A 683 -9.46 -30.10 -8.57
CA ASN A 683 -8.28 -30.20 -9.43
C ASN A 683 -8.53 -31.09 -10.66
N VAL A 684 -7.57 -31.09 -11.59
CA VAL A 684 -7.69 -31.83 -12.87
C VAL A 684 -7.85 -33.34 -12.65
N SER A 685 -7.26 -33.93 -11.60
CA SER A 685 -7.38 -35.38 -11.35
C SER A 685 -8.79 -35.78 -10.91
N GLN A 686 -9.48 -34.97 -10.10
CA GLN A 686 -10.89 -35.19 -9.77
C GLN A 686 -11.79 -35.09 -11.00
N LEU A 687 -11.53 -34.11 -11.88
CA LEU A 687 -12.29 -33.97 -13.12
C LEU A 687 -12.05 -35.15 -14.07
N ARG A 688 -10.80 -35.61 -14.23
CA ARG A 688 -10.47 -36.81 -15.02
C ARG A 688 -11.10 -38.08 -14.46
N SER A 689 -11.16 -38.22 -13.13
CA SER A 689 -11.83 -39.36 -12.50
C SER A 689 -13.34 -39.41 -12.83
N LEU A 690 -13.97 -38.24 -13.00
CA LEU A 690 -15.36 -38.15 -13.44
C LEU A 690 -15.49 -38.47 -14.95
N GLU A 691 -14.59 -37.96 -15.78
CA GLU A 691 -14.51 -38.28 -17.21
C GLU A 691 -14.37 -39.80 -17.44
N GLU A 692 -13.45 -40.47 -16.73
CA GLU A 692 -13.25 -41.92 -16.81
C GLU A 692 -14.52 -42.71 -16.43
N ARG A 693 -15.32 -42.24 -15.47
CA ARG A 693 -16.62 -42.85 -15.17
C ARG A 693 -17.62 -42.72 -16.32
N PHE A 694 -17.61 -41.62 -17.06
CA PHE A 694 -18.45 -41.47 -18.24
C PHE A 694 -17.94 -42.31 -19.42
N SER A 695 -16.62 -42.46 -19.58
CA SER A 695 -16.01 -43.29 -20.61
C SER A 695 -16.18 -44.80 -20.35
N ASN A 696 -16.21 -45.23 -19.09
CA ASN A 696 -16.34 -46.65 -18.71
C ASN A 696 -17.78 -47.16 -18.60
N ASN A 697 -18.80 -46.30 -18.70
CA ASN A 697 -20.22 -46.71 -18.80
C ASN A 697 -20.59 -47.36 -20.17
N LEU A 698 -19.59 -47.86 -20.91
CA LEU A 698 -19.76 -48.72 -22.08
C LEU A 698 -19.59 -50.21 -21.75
N ALA A 699 -19.20 -50.57 -20.52
CA ALA A 699 -19.12 -51.95 -20.08
C ALA A 699 -19.68 -52.10 -18.65
N ASP A 700 -20.64 -53.02 -18.50
CA ASP A 700 -21.07 -53.64 -17.23
C ASP A 700 -22.00 -52.91 -16.24
N ASP A 701 -22.96 -52.10 -16.70
CA ASP A 701 -24.20 -51.89 -15.90
C ASP A 701 -25.44 -52.26 -16.72
N SER A 702 -26.06 -53.39 -16.34
CA SER A 702 -27.09 -54.11 -17.10
C SER A 702 -28.46 -53.42 -17.18
N ASP A 703 -28.60 -52.16 -16.75
CA ASP A 703 -29.90 -51.49 -16.63
C ASP A 703 -30.08 -50.20 -17.46
N LEU A 704 -29.09 -49.76 -18.24
CA LEU A 704 -29.24 -48.58 -19.11
C LEU A 704 -28.55 -48.78 -20.45
N ASN A 705 -29.23 -49.48 -21.35
CA ASN A 705 -28.85 -49.75 -22.73
C ASN A 705 -28.63 -48.44 -23.54
N PRO A 706 -27.40 -48.07 -23.99
CA PRO A 706 -27.18 -46.77 -24.60
C PRO A 706 -26.67 -46.82 -26.06
N PHE A 707 -27.02 -47.79 -26.92
CA PHE A 707 -26.88 -47.57 -28.37
C PHE A 707 -28.02 -48.16 -29.20
N SER A 708 -28.89 -47.27 -29.67
CA SER A 708 -29.86 -47.53 -30.75
C SER A 708 -29.45 -46.73 -31.98
N TYR A 709 -28.57 -47.26 -32.83
CA TYR A 709 -28.66 -46.96 -34.26
C TYR A 709 -29.66 -47.92 -34.87
N LEU A 710 -30.91 -47.61 -34.59
CA LEU A 710 -32.05 -48.31 -35.11
C LEU A 710 -33.00 -47.27 -35.65
N ALA A 711 -33.04 -47.12 -36.97
CA ALA A 711 -34.07 -46.33 -37.61
C ALA A 711 -35.40 -47.06 -37.43
N VAL A 712 -36.07 -46.79 -36.30
CA VAL A 712 -37.46 -47.14 -36.07
C VAL A 712 -38.29 -45.92 -36.45
N ASP A 713 -39.34 -46.12 -37.24
CA ASP A 713 -40.27 -45.07 -37.64
C ASP A 713 -40.75 -44.27 -36.40
N LYS A 714 -40.45 -42.97 -36.36
CA LYS A 714 -40.82 -42.04 -35.27
C LYS A 714 -42.15 -41.35 -35.53
N THR A 715 -42.68 -41.49 -36.74
CA THR A 715 -43.81 -40.72 -37.26
C THR A 715 -45.08 -41.54 -37.36
N ASN A 716 -45.00 -42.84 -37.65
CA ASN A 716 -46.16 -43.74 -37.71
C ASN A 716 -45.82 -45.17 -37.18
N GLY A 717 -46.85 -45.92 -36.78
CA GLY A 717 -46.73 -47.31 -36.32
C GLY A 717 -46.89 -47.53 -34.79
N ASP A 718 -46.95 -48.80 -34.38
CA ASP A 718 -47.26 -49.20 -32.99
C ASP A 718 -46.18 -48.81 -31.96
N VAL A 719 -44.97 -48.43 -32.39
CA VAL A 719 -43.88 -47.94 -31.52
C VAL A 719 -44.20 -46.59 -30.89
N THR A 720 -45.04 -45.76 -31.52
CA THR A 720 -45.51 -44.48 -30.95
C THR A 720 -46.30 -44.65 -29.65
N LYS A 721 -46.90 -45.82 -29.43
CA LYS A 721 -47.63 -46.18 -28.20
C LYS A 721 -46.70 -46.61 -27.06
N VAL A 722 -45.43 -46.95 -27.35
CA VAL A 722 -44.43 -47.36 -26.35
C VAL A 722 -43.82 -46.13 -25.64
N ILE A 723 -43.57 -45.04 -26.36
CA ILE A 723 -42.92 -43.83 -25.81
C ILE A 723 -43.69 -43.21 -24.62
N PRO A 724 -45.03 -43.06 -24.65
CA PRO A 724 -45.78 -42.58 -23.49
C PRO A 724 -45.68 -43.50 -22.27
N LEU A 725 -45.56 -44.81 -22.46
CA LEU A 725 -45.46 -45.79 -21.37
C LEU A 725 -44.07 -45.74 -20.71
N GLN A 726 -43.00 -45.55 -21.50
CA GLN A 726 -41.65 -45.28 -20.97
C GLN A 726 -41.62 -44.01 -20.11
N LYS A 727 -42.28 -42.94 -20.58
CA LYS A 727 -42.39 -41.69 -19.81
C LYS A 727 -43.12 -41.91 -18.48
N LYS A 728 -44.14 -42.77 -18.41
CA LYS A 728 -44.81 -43.14 -17.16
C LYS A 728 -43.89 -43.87 -16.20
N GLU A 729 -43.09 -44.84 -16.67
CA GLU A 729 -42.10 -45.52 -15.82
C GLU A 729 -41.02 -44.55 -15.30
N LEU A 730 -40.48 -43.71 -16.19
CA LEU A 730 -39.48 -42.71 -15.81
C LEU A 730 -40.04 -41.73 -14.77
N ASN A 731 -41.29 -41.28 -14.95
CA ASN A 731 -41.96 -40.39 -14.00
C ASN A 731 -42.20 -41.08 -12.65
N TYR A 732 -42.52 -42.38 -12.63
CA TYR A 732 -42.63 -43.15 -11.39
C TYR A 732 -41.29 -43.20 -10.64
N ARG A 733 -40.20 -43.57 -11.33
CA ARG A 733 -38.86 -43.59 -10.74
C ARG A 733 -38.44 -42.20 -10.22
N LYS A 734 -38.70 -41.14 -10.99
CA LYS A 734 -38.48 -39.75 -10.57
C LYS A 734 -39.29 -39.42 -9.31
N TYR A 735 -40.58 -39.74 -9.30
CA TYR A 735 -41.45 -39.49 -8.16
C TYR A 735 -40.93 -40.14 -6.88
N ILE A 736 -40.59 -41.43 -6.90
CA ILE A 736 -40.00 -42.14 -5.73
C ILE A 736 -38.74 -41.43 -5.23
N ASN A 737 -37.82 -41.09 -6.13
CA ASN A 737 -36.56 -40.42 -5.79
C ASN A 737 -36.78 -39.07 -5.10
N TYR A 738 -37.61 -38.20 -5.69
CA TYR A 738 -37.86 -36.86 -5.16
C TYR A 738 -38.70 -36.89 -3.88
N ARG A 739 -39.71 -37.76 -3.82
CA ARG A 739 -40.58 -37.90 -2.65
C ARG A 739 -39.81 -38.43 -1.43
N ILE A 740 -38.96 -39.44 -1.63
CA ILE A 740 -38.10 -39.94 -0.55
C ILE A 740 -37.07 -38.90 -0.11
N LYS A 741 -36.52 -38.10 -1.04
CA LYS A 741 -35.62 -36.99 -0.67
C LYS A 741 -36.33 -35.90 0.12
N GLN A 742 -37.58 -35.58 -0.24
CA GLN A 742 -38.46 -34.68 0.52
C GLN A 742 -38.64 -35.15 1.97
N ILE A 743 -38.89 -36.45 2.16
CA ILE A 743 -39.05 -37.07 3.48
C ILE A 743 -37.73 -37.07 4.26
N GLU A 744 -36.61 -37.41 3.62
CA GLU A 744 -35.27 -37.36 4.24
C GLU A 744 -34.98 -35.97 4.81
N LEU A 745 -35.30 -34.92 4.05
CA LEU A 745 -35.16 -33.54 4.50
C LEU A 745 -36.08 -33.25 5.69
N GLN A 746 -37.37 -33.60 5.59
CA GLN A 746 -38.32 -33.41 6.71
C GLN A 746 -37.86 -34.09 8.01
N ILE A 747 -37.23 -35.26 7.92
CA ILE A 747 -36.66 -35.98 9.08
C ILE A 747 -35.46 -35.22 9.66
N LYS A 748 -34.52 -34.78 8.82
CA LYS A 748 -33.34 -33.99 9.25
C LYS A 748 -33.72 -32.65 9.88
N GLY A 749 -34.83 -32.05 9.43
CA GLY A 749 -35.33 -30.74 9.88
C GLY A 749 -35.76 -30.66 11.32
N LYS A 750 -35.99 -31.80 11.97
CA LYS A 750 -36.31 -31.85 13.41
C LYS A 750 -35.09 -31.56 14.29
N HIS A 751 -33.87 -31.70 13.76
CA HIS A 751 -32.62 -31.54 14.51
C HIS A 751 -31.66 -30.50 13.90
N GLN A 752 -31.89 -30.04 12.66
CA GLN A 752 -31.04 -29.08 11.94
C GLN A 752 -31.87 -28.10 11.10
N LYS A 753 -31.39 -26.86 10.92
CA LYS A 753 -32.04 -25.89 10.02
C LYS A 753 -31.88 -26.34 8.56
N ILE A 754 -32.99 -26.37 7.82
CA ILE A 754 -33.02 -26.70 6.38
C ILE A 754 -33.22 -25.42 5.56
N ASP A 755 -32.59 -25.36 4.38
CA ASP A 755 -32.93 -24.40 3.34
C ASP A 755 -34.39 -24.59 2.85
N LYS A 756 -35.24 -23.62 3.20
CA LYS A 756 -36.66 -23.59 2.80
C LYS A 756 -36.82 -23.55 1.28
N THR A 757 -35.91 -22.89 0.56
CA THR A 757 -35.93 -22.75 -0.91
C THR A 757 -35.74 -24.09 -1.62
N PHE A 758 -34.85 -24.94 -1.08
CA PHE A 758 -34.65 -26.29 -1.59
C PHE A 758 -35.86 -27.19 -1.37
N LEU A 759 -36.45 -27.14 -0.18
CA LEU A 759 -37.67 -27.89 0.14
C LEU A 759 -38.84 -27.47 -0.77
N ASP A 760 -39.02 -26.16 -1.00
CA ASP A 760 -40.07 -25.63 -1.88
C ASP A 760 -39.91 -26.10 -3.33
N ARG A 761 -38.68 -26.16 -3.86
CA ARG A 761 -38.42 -26.69 -5.21
C ARG A 761 -38.76 -28.18 -5.34
N ILE A 762 -38.42 -28.98 -4.33
CA ILE A 762 -38.81 -30.40 -4.30
C ILE A 762 -40.34 -30.52 -4.23
N ASN A 763 -41.00 -29.70 -3.39
CA ASN A 763 -42.46 -29.67 -3.28
C ASN A 763 -43.10 -29.40 -4.66
N VAL A 764 -42.60 -28.43 -5.43
CA VAL A 764 -43.11 -28.12 -6.78
C VAL A 764 -42.98 -29.30 -7.74
N VAL A 765 -41.86 -30.02 -7.74
CA VAL A 765 -41.64 -31.17 -8.64
C VAL A 765 -42.55 -32.33 -8.25
N VAL A 766 -42.63 -32.64 -6.95
CA VAL A 766 -43.52 -33.67 -6.42
C VAL A 766 -44.97 -33.33 -6.76
N ASP A 767 -45.42 -32.11 -6.51
CA ASP A 767 -46.77 -31.64 -6.83
C ASP A 767 -47.10 -31.75 -8.31
N LYS A 768 -46.17 -31.35 -9.20
CA LYS A 768 -46.36 -31.47 -10.66
C LYS A 768 -46.51 -32.92 -11.09
N LEU A 769 -45.72 -33.83 -10.49
CA LEU A 769 -45.80 -35.26 -10.78
C LEU A 769 -47.14 -35.82 -10.28
N GLU A 770 -47.58 -35.47 -9.06
CA GLU A 770 -48.84 -35.93 -8.45
C GLU A 770 -50.09 -35.42 -9.16
N LYS A 771 -50.08 -34.18 -9.66
CA LYS A 771 -51.20 -33.57 -10.38
C LYS A 771 -51.36 -34.08 -11.82
N ASN A 772 -50.30 -34.64 -12.42
CA ASN A 772 -50.36 -35.18 -13.77
C ASN A 772 -51.12 -36.53 -13.77
N THR A 773 -52.33 -36.52 -14.33
CA THR A 773 -53.22 -37.70 -14.39
C THR A 773 -52.61 -38.90 -15.10
N ALA A 774 -51.67 -38.68 -16.02
CA ALA A 774 -50.97 -39.77 -16.71
C ALA A 774 -50.07 -40.60 -15.78
N ASN A 775 -49.62 -40.03 -14.66
CA ASN A 775 -48.74 -40.69 -13.69
C ASN A 775 -49.51 -41.35 -12.54
N LYS A 776 -50.83 -41.20 -12.50
CA LYS A 776 -51.68 -41.60 -11.36
C LYS A 776 -51.44 -43.05 -10.93
N THR A 777 -51.41 -43.98 -11.87
CA THR A 777 -51.19 -45.42 -11.60
C THR A 777 -49.90 -45.66 -10.81
N GLY A 778 -48.78 -45.13 -11.30
CA GLY A 778 -47.49 -45.26 -10.61
C GLY A 778 -47.47 -44.55 -9.27
N ILE A 779 -47.95 -43.31 -9.22
CA ILE A 779 -47.92 -42.51 -7.99
C ILE A 779 -48.78 -43.15 -6.89
N ASP A 780 -49.97 -43.66 -7.22
CA ASP A 780 -50.83 -44.32 -6.25
C ASP A 780 -50.21 -45.66 -5.80
N ALA A 781 -49.61 -46.43 -6.71
CA ALA A 781 -48.88 -47.67 -6.40
C ALA A 781 -47.60 -47.47 -5.57
N SER A 782 -47.04 -46.26 -5.53
CA SER A 782 -45.88 -45.96 -4.67
C SER A 782 -46.19 -46.12 -3.18
N GLY A 783 -47.43 -45.83 -2.78
CA GLY A 783 -47.82 -45.69 -1.38
C GLY A 783 -47.17 -44.51 -0.64
N LEU A 784 -46.58 -43.52 -1.34
CA LEU A 784 -45.91 -42.35 -0.74
C LEU A 784 -46.72 -41.04 -0.84
N LYS A 785 -47.75 -41.04 -1.69
CA LYS A 785 -48.58 -39.86 -1.99
C LYS A 785 -49.31 -39.37 -0.75
N GLY A 786 -49.17 -38.07 -0.46
CA GLY A 786 -49.88 -37.41 0.63
C GLY A 786 -49.52 -37.85 2.06
N LYS A 787 -48.63 -38.84 2.26
CA LYS A 787 -48.20 -39.28 3.60
C LYS A 787 -47.18 -38.32 4.23
N SER A 788 -47.28 -38.06 5.53
CA SER A 788 -46.25 -37.30 6.24
C SER A 788 -45.01 -38.16 6.53
N ALA A 789 -43.90 -37.51 6.88
CA ALA A 789 -42.66 -38.19 7.27
C ALA A 789 -42.89 -39.12 8.49
N GLU A 790 -43.74 -38.72 9.43
CA GLU A 790 -44.08 -39.50 10.62
C GLU A 790 -44.79 -40.81 10.25
N VAL A 791 -45.78 -40.75 9.36
CA VAL A 791 -46.51 -41.96 8.89
C VAL A 791 -45.55 -42.93 8.22
N ILE A 792 -44.58 -42.42 7.46
CA ILE A 792 -43.59 -43.24 6.75
C ILE A 792 -42.57 -43.86 7.72
N ILE A 793 -42.15 -43.13 8.76
CA ILE A 793 -41.31 -43.70 9.82
C ILE A 793 -42.03 -44.87 10.51
N GLN A 794 -43.34 -44.76 10.78
CA GLN A 794 -44.13 -45.84 11.36
C GLN A 794 -44.23 -47.06 10.42
N GLU A 795 -44.39 -46.83 9.11
CA GLU A 795 -44.38 -47.92 8.12
C GLU A 795 -43.01 -48.58 8.01
N LEU A 796 -41.92 -47.82 8.09
CA LEU A 796 -40.55 -48.35 8.15
C LEU A 796 -40.32 -49.17 9.41
N LYS A 797 -40.78 -48.72 10.59
CA LYS A 797 -40.68 -49.49 11.84
C LYS A 797 -41.50 -50.79 11.80
N LYS A 798 -42.62 -50.80 11.06
CA LYS A 798 -43.41 -52.02 10.84
C LYS A 798 -42.73 -53.00 9.87
N ALA A 799 -42.07 -52.48 8.83
CA ALA A 799 -41.32 -53.30 7.87
C ALA A 799 -39.98 -53.79 8.42
N TYR A 800 -39.37 -53.02 9.31
CA TYR A 800 -38.08 -53.27 9.96
C TYR A 800 -38.25 -53.13 11.49
N PRO A 801 -38.74 -54.17 12.19
CA PRO A 801 -39.02 -54.13 13.63
C PRO A 801 -37.83 -53.71 14.49
N GLU A 802 -36.61 -53.95 14.02
CA GLU A 802 -35.34 -53.62 14.65
C GLU A 802 -34.93 -52.14 14.53
N LEU A 803 -35.60 -51.35 13.68
CA LEU A 803 -35.22 -49.96 13.39
C LEU A 803 -35.36 -49.06 14.64
N ASP A 804 -34.28 -48.45 15.11
CA ASP A 804 -34.38 -47.38 16.10
C ASP A 804 -34.91 -46.10 15.43
N THR A 805 -36.11 -45.67 15.80
CA THR A 805 -36.76 -44.49 15.25
C THR A 805 -36.22 -43.17 15.81
N ASN A 806 -35.41 -43.22 16.88
CA ASN A 806 -34.75 -42.05 17.47
C ASN A 806 -33.41 -41.74 16.79
N ASP A 807 -32.78 -42.72 16.12
CA ASP A 807 -31.58 -42.51 15.33
C ASP A 807 -31.92 -42.08 13.90
N THR A 808 -31.67 -40.79 13.61
CA THR A 808 -31.90 -40.19 12.30
C THR A 808 -31.14 -40.92 11.18
N ASN A 809 -29.90 -41.36 11.42
CA ASN A 809 -29.10 -42.04 10.39
C ASN A 809 -29.60 -43.46 10.14
N ALA A 810 -30.01 -44.18 11.18
CA ALA A 810 -30.62 -45.51 11.04
C ALA A 810 -31.92 -45.44 10.22
N VAL A 811 -32.78 -44.45 10.49
CA VAL A 811 -34.02 -44.20 9.73
C VAL A 811 -33.73 -43.86 8.28
N ILE A 812 -32.74 -43.00 7.99
CA ILE A 812 -32.37 -42.64 6.62
C ILE A 812 -31.81 -43.85 5.85
N ASN A 813 -30.99 -44.69 6.50
CA ASN A 813 -30.46 -45.90 5.87
C ASN A 813 -31.57 -46.87 5.48
N LYS A 814 -32.53 -47.15 6.38
CA LYS A 814 -33.69 -47.99 6.06
C LYS A 814 -34.66 -47.34 5.07
N LEU A 815 -34.80 -46.02 5.08
CA LEU A 815 -35.55 -45.28 4.07
C LEU A 815 -34.92 -45.45 2.66
N ASN A 816 -33.58 -45.49 2.57
CA ASN A 816 -32.86 -45.77 1.33
C ASN A 816 -32.97 -47.24 0.88
N GLU A 817 -33.01 -48.20 1.80
CA GLU A 817 -33.33 -49.60 1.46
C GLU A 817 -34.77 -49.72 0.94
N TRP A 818 -35.72 -49.05 1.60
CA TRP A 818 -37.13 -49.01 1.18
C TRP A 818 -37.30 -48.35 -0.19
N LYS A 819 -36.52 -47.30 -0.48
CA LYS A 819 -36.43 -46.69 -1.81
C LYS A 819 -36.08 -47.72 -2.89
N LYS A 820 -35.07 -48.58 -2.63
CA LYS A 820 -34.66 -49.62 -3.58
C LYS A 820 -35.80 -50.61 -3.84
N ASP A 821 -36.50 -51.04 -2.79
CA ASP A 821 -37.66 -51.94 -2.92
C ASP A 821 -38.81 -51.30 -3.72
N LYS A 822 -39.11 -50.01 -3.48
CA LYS A 822 -40.13 -49.29 -4.24
C LYS A 822 -39.78 -49.16 -5.72
N LEU A 823 -38.50 -48.98 -6.05
CA LEU A 823 -38.02 -48.90 -7.43
C LEU A 823 -37.93 -50.26 -8.14
N LYS A 824 -37.89 -51.38 -7.40
CA LYS A 824 -37.96 -52.73 -7.97
C LYS A 824 -39.28 -52.92 -8.72
N ASP A 825 -39.23 -53.55 -9.88
CA ASP A 825 -40.39 -53.75 -10.78
C ASP A 825 -41.13 -52.45 -11.13
N SER A 826 -40.40 -51.33 -11.23
CA SER A 826 -40.96 -49.99 -11.53
C SER A 826 -41.88 -49.99 -12.73
N LEU A 827 -41.59 -50.77 -13.76
CA LEU A 827 -42.45 -50.91 -14.94
C LEU A 827 -43.84 -51.48 -14.59
N LYS A 828 -43.87 -52.51 -13.74
CA LYS A 828 -45.13 -53.14 -13.27
C LYS A 828 -45.92 -52.20 -12.38
N LYS A 829 -45.23 -51.40 -11.56
CA LYS A 829 -45.87 -50.44 -10.64
C LYS A 829 -46.35 -49.18 -11.35
N ALA A 830 -45.64 -48.73 -12.39
CA ALA A 830 -45.95 -47.50 -13.11
C ALA A 830 -47.11 -47.62 -14.11
N LEU A 831 -47.42 -48.84 -14.57
CA LEU A 831 -48.33 -49.09 -15.70
C LEU A 831 -49.52 -49.98 -15.30
N THR A 832 -50.64 -49.82 -16.01
CA THR A 832 -51.81 -50.71 -15.85
C THR A 832 -51.55 -52.09 -16.44
N GLU A 833 -52.30 -53.12 -16.03
CA GLU A 833 -52.13 -54.49 -16.54
C GLU A 833 -52.26 -54.57 -18.07
N LYS A 834 -53.17 -53.78 -18.66
CA LYS A 834 -53.35 -53.69 -20.12
C LYS A 834 -52.14 -53.07 -20.83
N GLU A 835 -51.53 -52.03 -20.25
CA GLU A 835 -50.32 -51.39 -20.79
C GLU A 835 -49.08 -52.28 -20.64
N GLN A 836 -49.00 -53.04 -19.54
CA GLN A 836 -47.95 -54.04 -19.35
C GLN A 836 -48.07 -55.18 -20.39
N GLY A 837 -49.30 -55.65 -20.65
CA GLY A 837 -49.57 -56.63 -21.70
C GLY A 837 -49.11 -56.14 -23.07
N PHE A 838 -49.42 -54.89 -23.41
CA PHE A 838 -48.97 -54.27 -24.65
C PHE A 838 -47.44 -54.21 -24.78
N LEU A 839 -46.71 -53.81 -23.72
CA LEU A 839 -45.24 -53.74 -23.78
C LEU A 839 -44.59 -55.11 -23.97
N LYS A 840 -45.10 -56.15 -23.31
CA LYS A 840 -44.63 -57.53 -23.49
C LYS A 840 -44.83 -58.02 -24.93
N GLU A 841 -45.92 -57.60 -25.57
CA GLU A 841 -46.15 -57.91 -26.99
C GLU A 841 -45.17 -57.21 -27.94
N THR A 842 -44.56 -56.09 -27.54
CA THR A 842 -43.72 -55.28 -28.44
C THR A 842 -42.26 -55.74 -28.54
N ASN A 843 -41.84 -56.78 -27.80
CA ASN A 843 -40.42 -57.17 -27.60
C ASN A 843 -39.56 -56.02 -27.01
N TYR A 844 -40.19 -55.06 -26.32
CA TYR A 844 -39.51 -53.92 -25.67
C TYR A 844 -38.61 -54.36 -24.50
N LEU A 845 -38.97 -55.46 -23.84
CA LEU A 845 -38.22 -56.02 -22.72
C LEU A 845 -37.11 -56.97 -23.17
N ASN A 846 -36.85 -57.06 -24.48
CA ASN A 846 -35.92 -58.01 -25.07
C ASN A 846 -36.26 -59.48 -24.70
N ASP A 847 -37.55 -59.78 -24.52
CA ASP A 847 -38.07 -61.08 -24.07
C ASP A 847 -38.48 -62.01 -25.24
N GLY A 848 -38.31 -61.54 -26.47
CA GLY A 848 -38.52 -62.31 -27.69
C GLY A 848 -37.40 -63.30 -28.01
N ALA A 849 -36.18 -63.07 -27.51
CA ALA A 849 -35.04 -63.98 -27.63
C ALA A 849 -35.10 -65.03 -26.52
N LYS A 850 -35.85 -66.11 -26.74
CA LYS A 850 -36.15 -67.13 -25.72
C LYS A 850 -35.27 -68.38 -25.80
N GLY A 851 -34.62 -68.60 -26.93
CA GLY A 851 -33.58 -69.62 -27.06
C GLY A 851 -32.25 -69.17 -26.47
N LYS A 852 -31.38 -70.12 -26.12
CA LYS A 852 -30.01 -69.85 -25.71
C LYS A 852 -29.25 -69.20 -26.87
N ASP A 853 -28.55 -68.09 -26.61
CA ASP A 853 -27.78 -67.34 -27.63
C ASP A 853 -28.64 -66.87 -28.83
N ALA A 854 -29.96 -66.72 -28.65
CA ALA A 854 -30.88 -66.29 -29.69
C ALA A 854 -30.90 -64.76 -29.84
N ILE A 855 -31.19 -64.29 -31.06
CA ILE A 855 -31.37 -62.87 -31.38
C ILE A 855 -32.81 -62.69 -31.87
N ALA A 856 -33.57 -61.77 -31.25
CA ALA A 856 -34.91 -61.42 -31.67
C ALA A 856 -35.07 -59.90 -31.75
N PHE A 857 -35.33 -59.40 -32.95
CA PHE A 857 -35.23 -57.99 -33.26
C PHE A 857 -36.44 -57.54 -34.11
N GLY A 858 -37.28 -56.65 -33.55
CA GLY A 858 -38.50 -56.13 -34.21
C GLY A 858 -39.78 -56.33 -33.39
N TYR A 859 -40.84 -55.59 -33.74
CA TYR A 859 -42.15 -55.66 -33.05
C TYR A 859 -42.73 -57.08 -33.14
N LYS A 860 -43.06 -57.71 -32.00
CA LYS A 860 -43.52 -59.11 -31.93
C LYS A 860 -42.54 -60.15 -32.51
N ALA A 861 -41.26 -59.81 -32.69
CA ALA A 861 -40.26 -60.78 -33.13
C ALA A 861 -40.01 -61.83 -32.04
N GLN A 862 -39.95 -63.11 -32.41
CA GLN A 862 -39.74 -64.21 -31.47
C GLN A 862 -38.71 -65.19 -32.00
N SER A 863 -37.60 -65.37 -31.31
CA SER A 863 -36.62 -66.41 -31.59
C SER A 863 -36.67 -67.45 -30.47
N LEU A 864 -37.38 -68.55 -30.69
CA LEU A 864 -37.68 -69.55 -29.66
C LEU A 864 -36.65 -70.69 -29.59
N ALA A 865 -35.77 -70.82 -30.59
CA ALA A 865 -34.74 -71.87 -30.67
C ALA A 865 -33.34 -71.34 -30.33
N ASP A 866 -32.46 -72.23 -29.91
CA ASP A 866 -31.08 -71.89 -29.59
C ASP A 866 -30.29 -71.47 -30.85
N ASN A 867 -29.38 -70.51 -30.69
CA ASN A 867 -28.57 -69.91 -31.76
C ASN A 867 -29.37 -69.33 -32.94
N ALA A 868 -30.66 -69.06 -32.78
CA ALA A 868 -31.53 -68.61 -33.85
C ALA A 868 -31.66 -67.08 -33.93
N VAL A 869 -31.90 -66.56 -35.13
CA VAL A 869 -31.98 -65.11 -35.38
C VAL A 869 -33.32 -64.75 -36.04
N ALA A 870 -34.15 -63.94 -35.38
CA ALA A 870 -35.40 -63.39 -35.93
C ALA A 870 -35.30 -61.88 -36.07
N ILE A 871 -35.32 -61.34 -37.30
CA ILE A 871 -35.15 -59.90 -37.59
C ILE A 871 -36.32 -59.42 -38.46
N GLY A 872 -37.22 -58.60 -37.91
CA GLY A 872 -38.36 -58.00 -38.59
C GLY A 872 -39.67 -58.03 -37.77
N LYS A 873 -40.66 -57.19 -38.13
CA LYS A 873 -42.00 -57.19 -37.50
C LYS A 873 -42.63 -58.57 -37.61
N GLU A 874 -43.05 -59.17 -36.49
CA GLU A 874 -43.68 -60.50 -36.40
C GLU A 874 -42.85 -61.60 -37.08
N SER A 875 -41.53 -61.42 -37.15
CA SER A 875 -40.62 -62.49 -37.54
C SER A 875 -40.55 -63.53 -36.43
N ARG A 876 -40.52 -64.82 -36.79
CA ARG A 876 -40.52 -65.90 -35.81
C ARG A 876 -39.60 -67.02 -36.20
N VAL A 877 -38.80 -67.50 -35.26
CA VAL A 877 -38.12 -68.81 -35.36
C VAL A 877 -38.77 -69.74 -34.34
N ASP A 878 -39.28 -70.87 -34.83
CA ASP A 878 -39.92 -71.87 -33.98
C ASP A 878 -38.91 -72.64 -33.13
N LYS A 879 -39.34 -73.13 -31.97
CA LYS A 879 -38.47 -73.73 -30.94
C LYS A 879 -37.63 -74.91 -31.46
N GLU A 880 -38.15 -75.64 -32.43
CA GLU A 880 -37.47 -76.82 -33.01
C GLU A 880 -36.45 -76.45 -34.09
N ALA A 881 -36.42 -75.20 -34.57
CA ALA A 881 -35.59 -74.73 -35.68
C ALA A 881 -34.23 -74.17 -35.21
N GLN A 882 -33.42 -75.00 -34.56
CA GLN A 882 -32.11 -74.59 -34.03
C GLN A 882 -31.20 -73.98 -35.11
N GLY A 883 -30.61 -72.82 -34.80
CA GLY A 883 -29.74 -72.08 -35.71
C GLY A 883 -30.42 -71.43 -36.92
N ALA A 884 -31.76 -71.43 -37.01
CA ALA A 884 -32.47 -70.86 -38.15
C ALA A 884 -32.48 -69.32 -38.11
N ILE A 885 -32.53 -68.71 -39.29
CA ILE A 885 -32.55 -67.25 -39.46
C ILE A 885 -33.85 -66.85 -40.15
N ALA A 886 -34.73 -66.12 -39.48
CA ALA A 886 -35.92 -65.50 -40.07
C ALA A 886 -35.65 -64.01 -40.34
N LEU A 887 -35.51 -63.64 -41.61
CA LEU A 887 -35.12 -62.28 -42.02
C LEU A 887 -36.26 -61.59 -42.79
N GLY A 888 -36.70 -60.43 -42.30
CA GLY A 888 -37.81 -59.65 -42.85
C GLY A 888 -39.12 -59.78 -42.04
N ALA A 889 -40.04 -58.83 -42.24
CA ALA A 889 -41.33 -58.83 -41.54
C ALA A 889 -42.16 -60.08 -41.88
N PHE A 890 -42.80 -60.71 -40.90
CA PHE A 890 -43.62 -61.92 -41.05
C PHE A 890 -42.89 -63.14 -41.62
N SER A 891 -41.55 -63.14 -41.57
CA SER A 891 -40.73 -64.29 -41.94
C SER A 891 -40.77 -65.36 -40.85
N SER A 892 -40.85 -66.63 -41.24
CA SER A 892 -40.90 -67.76 -40.32
C SER A 892 -39.75 -68.74 -40.57
N GLY A 893 -38.87 -68.89 -39.59
CA GLY A 893 -37.81 -69.89 -39.55
C GLY A 893 -38.34 -71.16 -38.88
N THR A 894 -38.68 -72.15 -39.69
CA THR A 894 -39.30 -73.41 -39.21
C THR A 894 -38.39 -74.62 -39.36
N ARG A 895 -37.16 -74.45 -39.83
CA ARG A 895 -36.28 -75.57 -40.23
C ARG A 895 -34.92 -75.51 -39.53
N ALA A 896 -34.60 -76.55 -38.76
CA ALA A 896 -33.29 -76.76 -38.13
C ALA A 896 -32.23 -77.24 -39.13
N GLY A 897 -30.98 -77.30 -38.67
CA GLY A 897 -29.90 -77.99 -39.39
C GLY A 897 -30.16 -79.49 -39.50
N GLY A 898 -29.52 -80.13 -40.47
CA GLY A 898 -29.51 -81.58 -40.66
C GLY A 898 -30.45 -82.09 -41.75
N GLN A 899 -31.07 -81.22 -42.54
CA GLN A 899 -31.96 -81.63 -43.64
C GLN A 899 -31.21 -81.69 -44.97
N ARG A 900 -31.47 -82.74 -45.76
CA ARG A 900 -30.89 -82.96 -47.10
C ARG A 900 -31.82 -82.41 -48.19
N ALA A 901 -31.25 -82.08 -49.35
CA ALA A 901 -31.97 -81.56 -50.51
C ALA A 901 -32.98 -82.57 -51.12
N TYR A 902 -33.85 -82.08 -52.00
CA TYR A 902 -34.90 -82.84 -52.69
C TYR A 902 -34.32 -83.99 -53.53
N ASP A 903 -34.86 -85.19 -53.37
CA ASP A 903 -34.49 -86.36 -54.17
C ASP A 903 -35.40 -86.43 -55.40
N PHE A 904 -34.82 -86.13 -56.57
CA PHE A 904 -35.54 -86.08 -57.84
C PHE A 904 -36.00 -87.45 -58.34
N ASP A 905 -35.36 -88.55 -57.94
CA ASP A 905 -35.63 -89.88 -58.49
C ASP A 905 -36.79 -90.58 -57.78
N ASN A 906 -37.06 -90.23 -56.51
CA ASN A 906 -38.10 -90.86 -55.70
C ASN A 906 -39.30 -89.95 -55.38
N GLU A 907 -39.36 -88.74 -55.96
CA GLU A 907 -40.38 -87.71 -55.67
C GLU A 907 -40.56 -87.42 -54.16
N ARG A 908 -39.54 -87.70 -53.34
CA ARG A 908 -39.58 -87.55 -51.88
C ARG A 908 -38.76 -86.35 -51.45
N VAL A 909 -39.31 -85.60 -50.50
CA VAL A 909 -38.72 -84.32 -50.05
C VAL A 909 -37.43 -84.51 -49.23
N PHE A 910 -37.03 -85.74 -48.89
CA PHE A 910 -35.81 -86.01 -48.10
C PHE A 910 -35.23 -87.40 -48.45
N ALA A 911 -33.96 -87.46 -48.87
CA ALA A 911 -33.23 -88.73 -48.98
C ALA A 911 -32.88 -89.27 -47.58
N ASP A 912 -33.03 -90.58 -47.34
CA ASP A 912 -32.58 -91.21 -46.10
C ASP A 912 -31.04 -91.35 -46.04
N ASP A 913 -30.45 -91.45 -44.84
CA ASP A 913 -29.00 -91.51 -44.65
C ASP A 913 -28.36 -92.82 -45.19
N ASN A 914 -29.14 -93.86 -45.48
CA ASN A 914 -28.66 -95.12 -46.07
C ASN A 914 -28.57 -95.05 -47.60
N ALA A 915 -29.50 -94.37 -48.28
CA ALA A 915 -29.50 -94.21 -49.73
C ALA A 915 -28.29 -93.38 -50.23
N ALA A 916 -27.94 -92.30 -49.51
CA ALA A 916 -26.82 -91.44 -49.86
C ALA A 916 -25.44 -92.12 -49.69
N ARG A 917 -25.32 -93.10 -48.78
CA ARG A 917 -24.07 -93.86 -48.57
C ARG A 917 -23.80 -94.88 -49.67
N GLN A 918 -24.81 -95.27 -50.45
CA GLN A 918 -24.67 -96.26 -51.53
C GLN A 918 -24.43 -95.65 -52.91
N GLY A 919 -24.36 -94.31 -53.04
CA GLY A 919 -23.99 -93.64 -54.29
C GLY A 919 -25.02 -93.76 -55.41
N ILE A 920 -26.29 -94.06 -55.08
CA ILE A 920 -27.40 -94.13 -56.05
C ILE A 920 -28.35 -92.97 -55.71
N GLY A 921 -28.15 -91.83 -56.38
CA GLY A 921 -28.90 -90.58 -56.19
C GLY A 921 -27.99 -89.37 -56.41
N GLY A 922 -28.28 -88.56 -57.43
CA GLY A 922 -27.40 -87.52 -57.98
C GLY A 922 -26.85 -86.48 -56.98
N ILE A 923 -25.71 -85.88 -57.37
CA ILE A 923 -24.96 -84.76 -56.74
C ILE A 923 -25.09 -84.71 -55.22
N LEU A 924 -24.10 -85.30 -54.52
CA LEU A 924 -23.78 -85.11 -53.09
C LEU A 924 -24.81 -84.24 -52.36
N ALA A 925 -25.92 -84.83 -51.92
CA ALA A 925 -27.01 -84.12 -51.29
C ALA A 925 -26.51 -83.45 -49.99
N ASN A 926 -26.06 -82.21 -50.13
CA ASN A 926 -25.45 -81.43 -49.05
C ASN A 926 -26.45 -81.35 -47.90
N LYS A 927 -26.05 -81.87 -46.75
CA LYS A 927 -26.82 -81.81 -45.51
C LYS A 927 -26.55 -80.45 -44.88
N SER A 928 -27.59 -79.68 -44.57
CA SER A 928 -27.37 -78.42 -43.84
C SER A 928 -26.73 -78.72 -42.47
N ASN A 929 -25.68 -78.00 -42.08
CA ASN A 929 -25.07 -78.17 -40.75
C ASN A 929 -25.71 -77.25 -39.69
N ILE A 930 -26.43 -76.20 -40.13
CA ILE A 930 -27.09 -75.18 -39.30
C ILE A 930 -28.50 -74.93 -39.87
N GLY A 931 -29.39 -74.32 -39.08
CA GLY A 931 -30.75 -73.97 -39.47
C GLY A 931 -30.85 -73.12 -40.73
N ALA A 932 -32.01 -73.19 -41.38
CA ALA A 932 -32.22 -72.54 -42.67
C ALA A 932 -32.39 -71.02 -42.55
N LEU A 933 -31.92 -70.29 -43.57
CA LEU A 933 -32.30 -68.90 -43.80
C LEU A 933 -33.69 -68.83 -44.46
N SER A 934 -34.64 -68.23 -43.76
CA SER A 934 -35.99 -67.96 -44.24
C SER A 934 -36.20 -66.45 -44.41
N ILE A 935 -36.45 -66.03 -45.64
CA ILE A 935 -36.77 -64.63 -45.98
C ILE A 935 -38.28 -64.39 -46.13
N GLY A 936 -39.11 -65.33 -45.68
CA GLY A 936 -40.55 -65.31 -45.88
C GLY A 936 -41.28 -66.35 -45.05
N SER A 937 -42.52 -66.64 -45.40
CA SER A 937 -43.33 -67.70 -44.81
C SER A 937 -44.24 -68.30 -45.87
N ALA A 938 -45.04 -69.31 -45.51
CA ALA A 938 -45.99 -69.94 -46.42
C ALA A 938 -46.98 -68.95 -47.09
N LYS A 939 -47.21 -67.77 -46.46
CA LYS A 939 -48.10 -66.72 -46.99
C LYS A 939 -47.37 -65.52 -47.58
N TYR A 940 -46.10 -65.31 -47.21
CA TYR A 940 -45.34 -64.12 -47.59
C TYR A 940 -44.01 -64.54 -48.21
N THR A 941 -43.90 -64.49 -49.53
CA THR A 941 -42.65 -64.77 -50.25
C THR A 941 -41.94 -63.47 -50.63
N ARG A 942 -40.61 -63.54 -50.78
CA ARG A 942 -39.78 -62.41 -51.19
C ARG A 942 -38.87 -62.82 -52.33
N GLN A 943 -38.65 -61.88 -53.25
CA GLN A 943 -37.61 -62.02 -54.26
C GLN A 943 -36.23 -61.77 -53.62
N ILE A 944 -35.25 -62.58 -53.99
CA ILE A 944 -33.83 -62.32 -53.72
C ILE A 944 -33.25 -61.73 -54.98
N THR A 945 -32.92 -60.44 -54.96
CA THR A 945 -32.33 -59.73 -56.10
C THR A 945 -30.83 -59.51 -55.89
N ASN A 946 -30.09 -59.24 -56.98
CA ASN A 946 -28.64 -59.03 -56.97
C ASN A 946 -27.80 -60.23 -56.49
N VAL A 947 -28.29 -61.46 -56.68
CA VAL A 947 -27.54 -62.69 -56.42
C VAL A 947 -26.54 -62.92 -57.56
N ALA A 948 -25.24 -62.91 -57.26
CA ALA A 948 -24.19 -63.25 -58.21
C ALA A 948 -24.34 -64.71 -58.69
N GLY A 949 -23.76 -65.05 -59.84
CA GLY A 949 -23.78 -66.45 -60.28
C GLY A 949 -22.96 -67.31 -59.32
N GLY A 950 -23.54 -68.40 -58.82
CA GLY A 950 -22.85 -69.34 -57.95
C GLY A 950 -21.61 -69.96 -58.61
N SER A 951 -20.53 -70.08 -57.84
CA SER A 951 -19.27 -70.73 -58.25
C SER A 951 -19.09 -72.11 -57.59
N GLU A 952 -19.77 -72.36 -56.47
CA GLU A 952 -19.76 -73.62 -55.72
C GLU A 952 -21.13 -74.31 -55.78
N ASP A 953 -21.17 -75.63 -55.54
CA ASP A 953 -22.40 -76.43 -55.59
C ASP A 953 -23.45 -76.01 -54.54
N THR A 954 -23.05 -75.28 -53.49
CA THR A 954 -23.93 -74.79 -52.43
C THR A 954 -24.47 -73.38 -52.66
N ASP A 955 -24.03 -72.70 -53.71
CA ASP A 955 -24.43 -71.32 -53.97
C ASP A 955 -25.87 -71.24 -54.51
N ALA A 956 -26.53 -70.11 -54.27
CA ALA A 956 -27.86 -69.85 -54.84
C ALA A 956 -27.74 -69.63 -56.37
N VAL A 957 -28.42 -70.47 -57.14
CA VAL A 957 -28.50 -70.33 -58.60
C VAL A 957 -29.33 -69.11 -58.96
N ASN A 958 -28.73 -68.15 -59.67
CA ASN A 958 -29.46 -66.99 -60.17
C ASN A 958 -30.13 -67.30 -61.53
N VAL A 959 -31.04 -66.41 -61.96
CA VAL A 959 -31.80 -66.60 -63.21
C VAL A 959 -30.88 -66.64 -64.45
N ALA A 960 -29.71 -65.99 -64.43
CA ALA A 960 -28.77 -66.01 -65.55
C ALA A 960 -28.12 -67.39 -65.73
N GLN A 961 -27.77 -68.07 -64.63
CA GLN A 961 -27.25 -69.44 -64.66
C GLN A 961 -28.31 -70.43 -65.14
N LEU A 962 -29.56 -70.30 -64.68
CA LEU A 962 -30.65 -71.15 -65.17
C LEU A 962 -30.94 -70.92 -66.66
N LYS A 963 -30.91 -69.66 -67.13
CA LYS A 963 -31.02 -69.34 -68.57
C LYS A 963 -29.89 -69.97 -69.39
N ARG A 964 -28.67 -70.04 -68.85
CA ARG A 964 -27.55 -70.72 -69.50
C ARG A 964 -27.79 -72.22 -69.62
N VAL A 965 -28.26 -72.87 -68.55
CA VAL A 965 -28.64 -74.30 -68.60
C VAL A 965 -29.78 -74.52 -69.60
N PHE A 966 -30.80 -73.67 -69.61
CA PHE A 966 -31.89 -73.74 -70.60
C PHE A 966 -31.38 -73.64 -72.03
N ASN A 967 -30.45 -72.72 -72.31
CA ASN A 967 -29.82 -72.61 -73.63
C ASN A 967 -28.97 -73.85 -73.97
N MET A 968 -28.20 -74.41 -73.02
CA MET A 968 -27.42 -75.63 -73.24
C MET A 968 -28.30 -76.86 -73.51
N VAL A 969 -29.40 -77.02 -72.78
CA VAL A 969 -30.36 -78.11 -72.98
C VAL A 969 -31.11 -77.93 -74.32
N LYS A 970 -31.44 -76.69 -74.69
CA LYS A 970 -31.96 -76.34 -76.02
C LYS A 970 -30.99 -76.72 -77.13
N ASP A 971 -29.69 -76.48 -76.94
CA ASP A 971 -28.64 -76.75 -77.93
C ASP A 971 -28.27 -78.25 -78.03
N GLU A 972 -28.30 -79.02 -76.92
CA GLU A 972 -27.93 -80.45 -76.89
C GLU A 972 -29.07 -81.42 -77.21
N LEU A 973 -30.33 -81.09 -76.88
CA LEU A 973 -31.47 -81.95 -77.17
C LEU A 973 -32.16 -81.63 -78.50
N GLY A 974 -31.77 -80.55 -79.20
CA GLY A 974 -32.33 -80.19 -80.50
C GLY A 974 -33.83 -79.87 -80.48
N PHE A 975 -34.44 -79.71 -79.29
CA PHE A 975 -35.83 -79.31 -79.16
C PHE A 975 -35.92 -77.79 -79.13
N ASN A 976 -36.11 -77.20 -80.31
CA ASN A 976 -36.60 -75.84 -80.42
C ASN A 976 -38.11 -75.84 -80.09
N PHE A 977 -38.47 -75.52 -78.85
CA PHE A 977 -39.81 -75.01 -78.57
C PHE A 977 -39.79 -73.50 -78.85
N GLU A 978 -39.98 -73.13 -80.12
CA GLU A 978 -40.52 -71.80 -80.38
C GLU A 978 -42.01 -71.84 -80.02
N PRO A 979 -42.51 -70.91 -79.19
CA PRO A 979 -43.95 -70.75 -79.01
C PRO A 979 -44.52 -70.23 -80.33
N ASP A 980 -45.17 -71.14 -81.04
CA ASP A 980 -45.76 -70.94 -82.35
C ASP A 980 -46.92 -69.92 -82.29
N TRP A 981 -46.89 -68.91 -83.17
CA TRP A 981 -48.10 -68.27 -83.68
C TRP A 981 -48.40 -68.82 -85.09
N GLY A 982 -48.60 -70.13 -85.16
CA GLY A 982 -49.31 -70.83 -86.24
C GLY A 982 -48.45 -71.38 -87.40
N GLY A 983 -47.92 -72.58 -87.25
CA GLY A 983 -47.30 -73.38 -88.29
C GLY A 983 -46.85 -74.76 -87.78
N ARG A 984 -47.56 -75.82 -88.19
CA ARG A 984 -47.45 -77.21 -87.69
C ARG A 984 -46.00 -77.71 -87.46
N PRO A 985 -45.74 -78.46 -86.37
CA PRO A 985 -44.41 -78.92 -86.02
C PRO A 985 -43.91 -80.04 -86.94
N TRP A 986 -42.61 -80.02 -87.25
CA TRP A 986 -41.90 -81.14 -87.88
C TRP A 986 -40.72 -81.55 -86.99
N VAL A 987 -40.44 -82.86 -86.97
CA VAL A 987 -39.38 -83.48 -86.18
C VAL A 987 -38.13 -83.61 -87.06
N SER A 988 -36.97 -83.19 -86.55
CA SER A 988 -35.68 -83.66 -87.04
C SER A 988 -34.96 -84.39 -85.91
N VAL A 989 -34.49 -85.60 -86.21
CA VAL A 989 -33.65 -86.41 -85.31
C VAL A 989 -32.26 -86.49 -85.92
N GLY A 990 -31.26 -86.05 -85.15
CA GLY A 990 -29.84 -86.19 -85.47
C GLY A 990 -28.99 -85.68 -84.31
N ARG A 991 -28.34 -86.59 -83.58
CA ARG A 991 -27.51 -86.29 -82.41
C ARG A 991 -26.03 -86.37 -82.79
N GLY A 992 -25.28 -85.32 -82.44
CA GLY A 992 -23.90 -85.41 -81.94
C GLY A 992 -22.77 -85.60 -82.97
N LYS A 993 -21.79 -84.69 -82.91
CA LYS A 993 -20.47 -84.76 -83.58
C LYS A 993 -19.82 -86.15 -83.48
N ASP A 994 -19.67 -86.78 -84.66
CA ASP A 994 -18.56 -87.58 -85.21
C ASP A 994 -17.74 -88.55 -84.34
N LYS A 995 -17.73 -89.84 -84.72
CA LYS A 995 -16.72 -90.40 -85.65
C LYS A 995 -17.08 -91.82 -86.15
N ASN A 996 -17.09 -91.96 -87.48
CA ASN A 996 -16.89 -93.17 -88.31
C ASN A 996 -18.04 -94.20 -88.47
N ASN A 997 -18.85 -94.03 -89.52
CA ASN A 997 -18.95 -94.96 -90.69
C ASN A 997 -20.31 -94.84 -91.42
N THR A 998 -20.30 -94.14 -92.57
CA THR A 998 -21.18 -94.30 -93.76
C THR A 998 -22.69 -94.01 -93.61
N LEU A 999 -23.42 -93.32 -94.50
CA LEU A 999 -23.20 -92.86 -95.88
C LEU A 999 -24.27 -91.79 -96.26
N SER A 1000 -23.82 -90.56 -96.62
CA SER A 1000 -24.36 -89.67 -97.70
C SER A 1000 -25.64 -88.82 -97.52
N PHE A 1001 -25.80 -87.59 -98.06
CA PHE A 1001 -24.95 -86.61 -98.78
C PHE A 1001 -25.63 -85.20 -98.80
N GLY A 1002 -24.83 -84.14 -98.49
CA GLY A 1002 -24.81 -82.71 -98.92
C GLY A 1002 -26.09 -81.84 -99.02
N ILE A 1003 -26.06 -80.50 -98.94
CA ILE A 1003 -25.02 -79.51 -99.30
C ILE A 1003 -25.21 -78.20 -98.50
N GLN A 1004 -24.11 -77.64 -97.98
CA GLN A 1004 -24.04 -76.36 -97.29
C GLN A 1004 -23.49 -75.29 -98.23
N GLY A 1005 -24.18 -74.14 -98.38
CA GLY A 1005 -23.74 -73.01 -99.19
C GLY A 1005 -23.68 -71.73 -98.36
N GLY A 1006 -22.47 -71.32 -97.95
CA GLY A 1006 -22.18 -70.01 -97.39
C GLY A 1006 -21.40 -69.16 -98.39
N ILE A 1007 -21.68 -67.86 -98.46
CA ILE A 1007 -20.92 -66.89 -99.28
C ILE A 1007 -19.77 -66.34 -98.42
N GLN A 1008 -18.52 -66.62 -98.80
CA GLN A 1008 -17.31 -65.91 -98.36
C GLN A 1008 -16.59 -65.33 -99.60
N ASN A 1009 -15.94 -64.17 -99.43
CA ASN A 1009 -15.17 -63.49 -100.47
C ASN A 1009 -13.76 -64.10 -100.62
N GLU A 1010 -13.33 -64.19 -101.88
CA GLU A 1010 -12.00 -64.38 -102.46
C GLU A 1010 -10.83 -64.84 -101.56
N ALA A 1011 -10.33 -66.05 -101.87
CA ALA A 1011 -8.91 -66.48 -101.87
C ALA A 1011 -8.56 -67.77 -101.12
N GLU A 1012 -9.44 -68.77 -101.06
CA GLU A 1012 -9.01 -70.16 -100.81
C GLU A 1012 -9.95 -71.17 -101.51
N THR A 1013 -9.35 -72.10 -102.28
CA THR A 1013 -10.04 -73.09 -103.10
C THR A 1013 -10.64 -74.23 -102.27
N VAL A 1014 -11.97 -74.25 -102.31
CA VAL A 1014 -12.98 -75.32 -102.15
C VAL A 1014 -12.49 -76.79 -102.23
N ASP A 1015 -12.92 -77.62 -101.29
CA ASP A 1015 -12.84 -79.10 -101.37
C ASP A 1015 -14.24 -79.74 -101.34
N GLY A 1016 -15.07 -79.38 -102.33
CA GLY A 1016 -16.46 -79.80 -102.45
C GLY A 1016 -16.97 -79.71 -103.90
N ASN A 1017 -17.77 -80.70 -104.32
CA ASN A 1017 -17.99 -81.07 -105.73
C ASN A 1017 -18.88 -80.12 -106.59
N ILE A 1018 -19.53 -79.10 -106.02
CA ILE A 1018 -20.32 -78.08 -106.75
C ILE A 1018 -20.21 -76.73 -106.01
N GLY A 1019 -19.76 -75.66 -106.66
CA GLY A 1019 -19.67 -74.31 -106.09
C GLY A 1019 -20.57 -73.29 -106.81
N VAL A 1020 -21.23 -72.39 -106.07
CA VAL A 1020 -22.12 -71.36 -106.62
C VAL A 1020 -21.76 -69.97 -106.10
N TYR A 1021 -21.56 -69.02 -107.02
CA TYR A 1021 -21.16 -67.65 -106.72
C TYR A 1021 -22.23 -66.65 -107.18
N GLY A 1022 -22.66 -65.73 -106.31
CA GLY A 1022 -23.63 -64.67 -106.63
C GLY A 1022 -23.16 -63.28 -106.17
N LYS A 1023 -23.10 -62.31 -107.09
CA LYS A 1023 -22.78 -60.89 -106.79
C LYS A 1023 -23.98 -60.01 -107.18
N SER A 1024 -24.29 -59.02 -106.34
CA SER A 1024 -25.30 -57.99 -106.63
C SER A 1024 -24.63 -56.70 -107.13
N LYS A 1025 -25.19 -56.03 -108.16
CA LYS A 1025 -24.64 -54.79 -108.75
C LYS A 1025 -25.76 -53.75 -108.97
N THR A 1026 -25.62 -52.53 -108.44
CA THR A 1026 -26.63 -51.42 -108.48
C THR A 1026 -26.24 -50.37 -109.52
N ASN A 1027 -27.21 -49.74 -110.21
CA ASN A 1027 -26.96 -48.44 -110.85
C ASN A 1027 -28.23 -47.60 -111.10
N THR A 1028 -28.07 -46.27 -111.21
CA THR A 1028 -28.93 -45.10 -110.92
C THR A 1028 -29.52 -44.35 -112.13
N GLU A 1029 -30.81 -43.98 -112.08
CA GLU A 1029 -31.46 -42.79 -112.71
C GLU A 1029 -32.99 -42.79 -112.55
N ASN A 1030 -33.65 -43.94 -112.59
CA ASN A 1030 -35.01 -44.21 -112.11
C ASN A 1030 -35.09 -45.71 -111.73
N ASN A 1031 -34.00 -46.20 -111.14
CA ASN A 1031 -33.44 -47.52 -111.44
C ASN A 1031 -33.52 -48.48 -110.25
N LYS A 1032 -34.43 -49.45 -110.24
CA LYS A 1032 -34.55 -50.64 -111.11
C LYS A 1032 -33.31 -51.54 -111.09
N ASN A 1033 -33.53 -52.68 -110.42
CA ASN A 1033 -32.91 -53.99 -110.61
C ASN A 1033 -31.39 -54.10 -110.41
N GLN A 1034 -31.00 -54.53 -109.20
CA GLN A 1034 -29.84 -55.41 -109.11
C GLN A 1034 -30.27 -56.81 -109.58
N TYR A 1035 -29.63 -57.32 -110.62
CA TYR A 1035 -29.76 -58.70 -111.06
C TYR A 1035 -28.65 -59.52 -110.40
N TYR A 1036 -28.97 -60.73 -109.97
CA TYR A 1036 -28.02 -61.67 -109.37
C TYR A 1036 -27.55 -62.65 -110.44
N ILE A 1037 -26.24 -62.69 -110.70
CA ILE A 1037 -25.64 -63.69 -111.61
C ILE A 1037 -25.13 -64.84 -110.74
N ALA A 1038 -25.75 -66.01 -110.85
CA ALA A 1038 -25.27 -67.24 -110.22
C ALA A 1038 -24.49 -68.08 -111.24
N LYS A 1039 -23.21 -68.36 -110.98
CA LYS A 1039 -22.41 -69.32 -111.77
C LYS A 1039 -22.20 -70.60 -110.97
N VAL A 1040 -22.59 -71.74 -111.55
CA VAL A 1040 -22.31 -73.08 -111.00
C VAL A 1040 -21.02 -73.60 -111.64
N GLN A 1041 -20.05 -73.97 -110.82
CA GLN A 1041 -18.81 -74.59 -111.28
C GLN A 1041 -18.82 -76.08 -110.88
N LEU A 1042 -18.79 -76.96 -111.88
CA LEU A 1042 -18.70 -78.42 -111.71
C LEU A 1042 -17.23 -78.85 -111.57
N ALA A 1043 -16.96 -79.81 -110.69
CA ALA A 1043 -15.64 -80.45 -110.64
C ALA A 1043 -15.33 -81.23 -111.94
N LYS A 1044 -14.05 -81.41 -112.27
CA LYS A 1044 -13.52 -81.98 -113.55
C LYS A 1044 -14.12 -83.33 -113.99
N ASN A 1045 -14.82 -84.06 -113.10
CA ASN A 1045 -15.33 -85.41 -113.36
C ASN A 1045 -16.85 -85.46 -113.62
N LEU A 1046 -17.54 -84.31 -113.61
CA LEU A 1046 -18.97 -84.18 -113.89
C LEU A 1046 -19.16 -83.52 -115.26
N LYS A 1047 -19.65 -84.25 -116.25
CA LYS A 1047 -19.76 -83.77 -117.65
C LYS A 1047 -21.12 -83.18 -118.02
N ASN A 1048 -22.20 -83.45 -117.28
CA ASN A 1048 -23.54 -82.94 -117.54
C ASN A 1048 -24.25 -82.49 -116.24
N LEU A 1049 -25.01 -81.39 -116.30
CA LEU A 1049 -25.90 -80.89 -115.25
C LEU A 1049 -27.33 -80.96 -115.78
N GLU A 1050 -28.17 -81.82 -115.21
CA GLU A 1050 -29.53 -82.08 -115.73
C GLU A 1050 -30.55 -80.98 -115.37
N SER A 1051 -30.43 -80.35 -114.20
CA SER A 1051 -31.26 -79.21 -113.81
C SER A 1051 -30.66 -78.45 -112.62
N ALA A 1052 -30.87 -77.13 -112.55
CA ALA A 1052 -30.56 -76.30 -111.39
C ALA A 1052 -31.70 -75.28 -111.16
N THR A 1053 -32.21 -75.20 -109.93
CA THR A 1053 -33.41 -74.41 -109.59
C THR A 1053 -33.09 -73.33 -108.58
N PHE A 1054 -32.92 -72.09 -109.03
CA PHE A 1054 -32.54 -70.98 -108.18
C PHE A 1054 -33.77 -70.35 -107.50
N THR A 1055 -33.73 -70.23 -106.17
CA THR A 1055 -34.77 -69.57 -105.37
C THR A 1055 -34.28 -68.19 -104.91
N LYS A 1056 -35.07 -67.13 -105.17
CA LYS A 1056 -34.77 -65.78 -104.71
C LYS A 1056 -35.28 -65.60 -103.28
N THR A 1057 -34.39 -65.28 -102.34
CA THR A 1057 -34.74 -64.92 -100.95
C THR A 1057 -34.39 -63.45 -100.68
N GLU A 1058 -34.84 -62.91 -99.54
CA GLU A 1058 -34.56 -61.52 -99.13
C GLU A 1058 -33.05 -61.22 -98.96
N LYS A 1059 -32.18 -62.24 -98.83
CA LYS A 1059 -30.72 -62.10 -98.67
C LYS A 1059 -29.90 -62.43 -99.94
N GLY A 1060 -30.55 -62.76 -101.06
CA GLY A 1060 -29.89 -63.09 -102.33
C GLY A 1060 -30.51 -64.30 -103.05
N VAL A 1061 -29.87 -64.75 -104.14
CA VAL A 1061 -30.24 -65.98 -104.85
C VAL A 1061 -29.56 -67.18 -104.19
N THR A 1062 -30.34 -68.18 -103.79
CA THR A 1062 -29.85 -69.50 -103.33
C THR A 1062 -30.13 -70.54 -104.41
N THR A 1063 -29.16 -71.42 -104.66
CA THR A 1063 -29.19 -72.48 -105.69
C THR A 1063 -30.02 -73.67 -105.30
#